data_AF-A0A7X7F987-F1
#
_entry.id   AF-A0A7X7F987-F1
#
_cell.length_a   1.000
_cell.length_b   1.000
_cell.length_c   1.000
_cell.angle_alpha   90.00
_cell.angle_beta   90.00
_cell.angle_gamma   90.00
#
_symmetry.space_group_name_H-M   'P 1'
#
loop_
_entity.id
_entity.type
_entity.pdbx_description
1 polymer ?
#
loop_
_entity_poly.entity_id
_entity_poly.type
_entity_poly.pdbx_seq_one_letter_code
_entity_poly.pdbx_strand_id
1 'polypeptide(L)'
;SAKTLTFDGWDTLLTATTVTIAGTVTHAQNTATTTNSLGVWVPNARVNIACSNLTVASTGKIDANYKGFLGGKVKYAAGFGPGGALTNSINGGSYGGRGATGNPGIPSAPVYGAYQTPGDWPGSGGGGGDSTGRNGGNGGGVVVIAATGVIKIDGTVSANGENANSIHGGGGSGGGVAISCLRIEGAGTVSAAGGKGLTWGGGGGGRIAVDYDESAMAAAPLPALVFSAAGGLGGTWNNVPFDSEAGTLGFPDAQLVERIGTGTFKHSGYWVQPGVSSWTLPTLKMENAWLAFSATGFVLNVAGGISVKGTEPRTHKIAMTNATIVCGGNLSIDKGKIEMQGNQLGVPSIVVAGSVTMANAGVFDLRGYPELSVEGAMSMAGASILDLRLGPESAPAPGFEGVVDVGGGFTLAGNSIVYPYSHPTNGGTVLFRLGSLNVGSGSQFNASGKGYWGGKLKNLPGNGPGAGIAMMGGGYGGAGGKANGVNGMPYGSATAPVEPGSGGGAADDNTRTGGNGGGAIVIESVGAVVLDGSLLADGDNGVGTHAAGGSGGGIYVQCPTIAGVGTLSAKGGLGQGLWGGGGGGGRIALVYDPVQQAAVPNANVRLHASHGSAPAEIYLGSTGTFHLPDTRLLLDSNGFLYHGGTPVIPGFTSWEANRIVVTNTYFRLPDSFRLNVTNDLVLSGTTPLVNRLEGSNCIITCGSLRLDKNVGLGVYGGVTDGAPASHGARVAVSGDMAVGAGAWVYPYSHPTNGGSPVFTMNNLSIAATAGFDASGRGYPGGIVGSTVGKGPGGGISNGDGFSAGGGGHGGFGGSNPAGYGLTNGLALAPLGPGSGGGGRDASNTGGNGGGLVRIEARGSVVLDGSLLANGDRRAGDYAAGGSGGGIFVTCRSLGGTGMIAANGEGSSSAKYSGGGGGGRVAVWLNVPESLWSRYFAGNLGQATLSAAPPLTFAGTVTAGIGANSRTPMPTVGTVVFLTPPPMASLMPVR
;
A
#
# COMPACT_ATOMS: atom_id res chain seq x y z
N SER A 1 4.92 -53.39 -35.26
CA SER A 1 5.29 -52.00 -35.58
C SER A 1 4.04 -51.15 -35.53
N ALA A 2 4.08 -49.97 -34.88
CA ALA A 2 2.98 -49.02 -34.96
C ALA A 2 2.92 -48.49 -36.41
N LYS A 3 1.88 -48.87 -37.15
CA LYS A 3 1.67 -48.42 -38.53
C LYS A 3 1.08 -47.01 -38.50
N THR A 4 1.54 -46.13 -39.39
CA THR A 4 1.02 -44.76 -39.53
C THR A 4 0.29 -44.60 -40.87
N LEU A 5 -0.90 -44.01 -40.83
CA LEU A 5 -1.64 -43.55 -42.01
C LEU A 5 -1.60 -42.01 -42.04
N THR A 6 -1.16 -41.43 -43.15
CA THR A 6 -1.06 -39.97 -43.33
C THR A 6 -1.99 -39.52 -44.43
N PHE A 7 -2.88 -38.59 -44.11
CA PHE A 7 -3.70 -37.86 -45.08
C PHE A 7 -2.88 -36.70 -45.68
N ASP A 8 -2.91 -36.55 -47.00
CA ASP A 8 -2.37 -35.38 -47.69
C ASP A 8 -3.47 -34.79 -48.58
N GLY A 9 -3.67 -33.48 -48.53
CA GLY A 9 -4.81 -32.78 -49.14
C GLY A 9 -5.98 -32.53 -48.17
N TRP A 10 -6.67 -31.40 -48.37
CA TRP A 10 -7.79 -30.94 -47.53
C TRP A 10 -9.06 -31.77 -47.74
N ASP A 11 -9.33 -32.17 -48.98
CA ASP A 11 -10.55 -32.92 -49.34
C ASP A 11 -10.34 -34.43 -49.40
N THR A 12 -9.15 -34.92 -49.05
CA THR A 12 -8.83 -36.35 -49.01
C THR A 12 -9.69 -37.05 -47.96
N LEU A 13 -10.61 -37.90 -48.43
CA LEU A 13 -11.62 -38.58 -47.61
C LEU A 13 -11.36 -40.08 -47.54
N LEU A 14 -11.36 -40.64 -46.32
CA LEU A 14 -11.43 -42.08 -46.10
C LEU A 14 -12.90 -42.49 -45.91
N THR A 15 -13.41 -43.36 -46.78
CA THR A 15 -14.74 -43.97 -46.65
C THR A 15 -14.63 -45.46 -46.32
N ALA A 16 -15.34 -45.92 -45.28
CA ALA A 16 -15.38 -47.34 -44.91
C ALA A 16 -16.61 -47.67 -44.06
N THR A 17 -17.08 -48.92 -44.06
CA THR A 17 -18.15 -49.32 -43.12
C THR A 17 -17.66 -49.30 -41.67
N THR A 18 -16.52 -49.92 -41.40
CA THR A 18 -15.92 -49.96 -40.05
C THR A 18 -14.46 -49.52 -40.12
N VAL A 19 -14.07 -48.62 -39.21
CA VAL A 19 -12.69 -48.14 -39.06
C VAL A 19 -12.17 -48.52 -37.69
N THR A 20 -11.05 -49.24 -37.61
CA THR A 20 -10.36 -49.53 -36.35
C THR A 20 -8.94 -48.99 -36.38
N ILE A 21 -8.61 -48.12 -35.42
CA ILE A 21 -7.33 -47.44 -35.30
C ILE A 21 -6.62 -47.96 -34.05
N ALA A 22 -5.59 -48.79 -34.26
CA ALA A 22 -4.67 -49.25 -33.21
C ALA A 22 -3.25 -48.65 -33.34
N GLY A 23 -2.97 -48.00 -34.47
CA GLY A 23 -1.74 -47.24 -34.75
C GLY A 23 -2.00 -45.73 -34.78
N THR A 24 -1.26 -44.99 -35.61
CA THR A 24 -1.41 -43.53 -35.72
C THR A 24 -2.07 -43.13 -37.05
N VAL A 25 -3.07 -42.27 -37.00
CA VAL A 25 -3.62 -41.55 -38.15
C VAL A 25 -3.25 -40.08 -38.01
N THR A 26 -2.72 -39.45 -39.06
CA THR A 26 -2.30 -38.04 -39.04
C THR A 26 -2.54 -37.40 -40.40
N HIS A 27 -2.21 -36.11 -40.54
CA HIS A 27 -2.20 -35.42 -41.83
C HIS A 27 -0.89 -34.66 -42.06
N ALA A 28 -0.61 -34.32 -43.31
CA ALA A 28 0.55 -33.54 -43.71
C ALA A 28 0.55 -32.15 -43.05
N GLN A 29 1.74 -31.58 -42.81
CA GLN A 29 1.85 -30.24 -42.22
C GLN A 29 1.21 -29.20 -43.14
N ASN A 30 0.44 -28.27 -42.57
CA ASN A 30 0.00 -27.11 -43.33
C ASN A 30 1.21 -26.23 -43.73
N THR A 31 1.34 -25.95 -45.03
CA THR A 31 2.45 -25.19 -45.62
C THR A 31 2.07 -23.78 -46.08
N ALA A 32 0.84 -23.33 -45.85
CA ALA A 32 0.41 -21.99 -46.21
C ALA A 32 1.17 -20.93 -45.40
N THR A 33 1.90 -20.05 -46.10
CA THR A 33 2.67 -18.92 -45.53
C THR A 33 2.09 -17.56 -45.86
N THR A 34 1.12 -17.48 -46.77
CA THR A 34 0.43 -16.26 -47.19
C THR A 34 -1.03 -16.54 -47.49
N THR A 35 -1.84 -15.49 -47.55
CA THR A 35 -3.22 -15.56 -48.03
C THR A 35 -3.27 -15.71 -49.55
N ASN A 36 -4.40 -16.20 -50.07
CA ASN A 36 -4.69 -16.18 -51.50
C ASN A 36 -4.96 -14.73 -52.00
N SER A 37 -5.31 -14.59 -53.29
CA SER A 37 -5.62 -13.29 -53.92
C SER A 37 -6.81 -12.55 -53.31
N LEU A 38 -7.65 -13.22 -52.51
CA LEU A 38 -8.79 -12.66 -51.80
C LEU A 38 -8.46 -12.30 -50.35
N GLY A 39 -7.20 -12.44 -49.91
CA GLY A 39 -6.80 -12.17 -48.54
C GLY A 39 -7.22 -13.27 -47.55
N VAL A 40 -7.60 -14.46 -48.04
CA VAL A 40 -8.04 -15.58 -47.20
C VAL A 40 -6.92 -16.61 -47.05
N TRP A 41 -6.70 -17.08 -45.82
CA TRP A 41 -5.81 -18.21 -45.55
C TRP A 41 -6.44 -19.50 -46.08
N VAL A 42 -5.68 -20.31 -46.81
CA VAL A 42 -6.17 -21.59 -47.35
C VAL A 42 -5.38 -22.71 -46.71
N PRO A 43 -6.01 -23.63 -45.97
CA PRO A 43 -5.34 -24.77 -45.37
C PRO A 43 -5.20 -25.95 -46.35
N ASN A 44 -4.17 -26.78 -46.15
CA ASN A 44 -3.74 -27.74 -47.19
C ASN A 44 -4.04 -29.21 -46.86
N ALA A 45 -4.21 -29.58 -45.59
CA ALA A 45 -4.45 -30.97 -45.18
C ALA A 45 -5.25 -31.05 -43.87
N ARG A 46 -6.05 -32.12 -43.74
CA ARG A 46 -6.77 -32.53 -42.54
C ARG A 46 -6.95 -34.04 -42.50
N VAL A 47 -7.28 -34.60 -41.33
CA VAL A 47 -7.83 -35.96 -41.25
C VAL A 47 -9.34 -35.87 -41.52
N ASN A 48 -9.84 -36.62 -42.51
CA ASN A 48 -11.27 -36.63 -42.87
C ASN A 48 -11.75 -38.07 -43.09
N ILE A 49 -12.61 -38.55 -42.18
CA ILE A 49 -13.08 -39.94 -42.15
C ILE A 49 -14.60 -39.97 -42.17
N ALA A 50 -15.19 -40.69 -43.12
CA ALA A 50 -16.61 -41.01 -43.16
C ALA A 50 -16.83 -42.53 -43.02
N CYS A 51 -17.62 -42.96 -42.04
CA CYS A 51 -17.85 -44.38 -41.81
C CYS A 51 -19.19 -44.73 -41.19
N SER A 52 -19.49 -46.01 -40.98
CA SER A 52 -20.63 -46.41 -40.14
C SER A 52 -20.22 -46.49 -38.68
N ASN A 53 -19.11 -47.16 -38.35
CA ASN A 53 -18.59 -47.25 -36.98
C ASN A 53 -17.09 -46.99 -36.95
N LEU A 54 -16.61 -46.28 -35.91
CA LEU A 54 -15.19 -46.01 -35.69
C LEU A 54 -14.77 -46.45 -34.30
N THR A 55 -13.62 -47.12 -34.19
CA THR A 55 -12.96 -47.44 -32.92
C THR A 55 -11.52 -46.94 -32.92
N VAL A 56 -11.18 -46.03 -32.01
CA VAL A 56 -9.79 -45.72 -31.63
C VAL A 56 -9.45 -46.57 -30.41
N ALA A 57 -8.66 -47.63 -30.61
CA ALA A 57 -8.23 -48.50 -29.52
C ALA A 57 -7.37 -47.72 -28.49
N SER A 58 -7.16 -48.26 -27.29
CA SER A 58 -6.38 -47.62 -26.23
C SER A 58 -4.94 -47.25 -26.62
N THR A 59 -4.35 -47.97 -27.58
CA THR A 59 -3.03 -47.65 -28.16
C THR A 59 -3.11 -46.77 -29.42
N GLY A 60 -4.32 -46.60 -29.98
CA GLY A 60 -4.57 -45.87 -31.20
C GLY A 60 -4.57 -44.35 -31.02
N LYS A 61 -4.12 -43.64 -32.06
CA LYS A 61 -4.06 -42.18 -32.07
C LYS A 61 -4.57 -41.61 -33.39
N ILE A 62 -5.40 -40.58 -33.33
CA ILE A 62 -5.60 -39.62 -34.42
C ILE A 62 -4.84 -38.35 -34.00
N ASP A 63 -3.65 -38.15 -34.55
CA ASP A 63 -2.68 -37.14 -34.12
C ASP A 63 -2.51 -36.05 -35.20
N ALA A 64 -3.19 -34.93 -35.00
CA ALA A 64 -3.04 -33.70 -35.75
C ALA A 64 -2.29 -32.62 -34.94
N ASN A 65 -1.51 -33.00 -33.92
CA ASN A 65 -0.77 -32.03 -33.11
C ASN A 65 0.24 -31.25 -33.98
N TYR A 66 0.24 -29.93 -33.82
CA TYR A 66 1.19 -29.00 -34.43
C TYR A 66 1.13 -28.96 -35.97
N LYS A 67 0.12 -29.59 -36.59
CA LYS A 67 -0.06 -29.69 -38.05
C LYS A 67 -0.81 -28.52 -38.69
N GLY A 68 -1.19 -27.52 -37.90
CA GLY A 68 -1.84 -26.29 -38.35
C GLY A 68 -0.86 -25.28 -38.95
N PHE A 69 -1.26 -24.01 -38.99
CA PHE A 69 -0.42 -22.95 -39.56
C PHE A 69 0.89 -22.79 -38.77
N LEU A 70 1.97 -22.49 -39.49
CA LEU A 70 3.30 -22.45 -38.90
C LEU A 70 3.50 -21.24 -37.97
N GLY A 71 4.35 -21.39 -36.95
CA GLY A 71 4.81 -20.28 -36.12
C GLY A 71 5.85 -19.39 -36.83
N GLY A 72 6.09 -18.19 -36.28
CA GLY A 72 7.09 -17.27 -36.80
C GLY A 72 8.51 -17.83 -36.65
N LYS A 73 9.30 -17.88 -37.73
CA LYS A 73 10.62 -18.56 -37.78
C LYS A 73 11.84 -17.64 -37.79
N VAL A 74 11.64 -16.34 -37.87
CA VAL A 74 12.71 -15.33 -37.81
C VAL A 74 12.42 -14.31 -36.73
N LYS A 75 13.41 -13.47 -36.43
CA LYS A 75 13.32 -12.46 -35.37
C LYS A 75 12.01 -11.66 -35.49
N TYR A 76 11.17 -11.74 -34.47
CA TYR A 76 9.90 -11.03 -34.34
C TYR A 76 8.93 -11.24 -35.52
N ALA A 77 9.06 -12.38 -36.21
CA ALA A 77 8.16 -12.76 -37.28
C ALA A 77 6.76 -13.03 -36.75
N ALA A 78 5.76 -12.60 -37.51
CA ALA A 78 4.38 -12.99 -37.29
C ALA A 78 4.23 -14.52 -37.37
N GLY A 79 3.29 -15.04 -36.58
CA GLY A 79 2.78 -16.40 -36.79
C GLY A 79 1.88 -16.43 -38.02
N PHE A 80 1.80 -17.56 -38.70
CA PHE A 80 0.92 -17.72 -39.86
C PHE A 80 -0.49 -18.12 -39.44
N GLY A 81 -1.48 -17.86 -40.31
CA GLY A 81 -2.89 -18.17 -40.08
C GLY A 81 -3.75 -16.95 -39.68
N PRO A 82 -5.09 -17.06 -39.73
CA PRO A 82 -5.99 -15.94 -39.45
C PRO A 82 -5.88 -15.35 -38.03
N GLY A 83 -5.47 -16.16 -37.06
CA GLY A 83 -5.22 -15.77 -35.67
C GLY A 83 -3.74 -15.83 -35.30
N GLY A 84 -2.84 -15.76 -36.28
CA GLY A 84 -1.40 -15.76 -36.05
C GLY A 84 -0.95 -14.53 -35.26
N ALA A 85 0.10 -14.69 -34.46
CA ALA A 85 0.66 -13.56 -33.72
C ALA A 85 1.11 -12.44 -34.68
N LEU A 86 0.89 -11.18 -34.29
CA LEU A 86 1.22 -10.00 -35.09
C LEU A 86 2.74 -9.85 -35.30
N THR A 87 3.15 -9.03 -36.27
CA THR A 87 4.56 -8.65 -36.44
C THR A 87 5.08 -7.90 -35.21
N ASN A 88 6.38 -8.03 -34.90
CA ASN A 88 6.97 -7.43 -33.69
C ASN A 88 6.35 -7.92 -32.37
N SER A 89 5.75 -9.11 -32.39
CA SER A 89 5.08 -9.70 -31.24
C SER A 89 5.55 -11.11 -30.92
N ILE A 90 5.57 -11.42 -29.63
CA ILE A 90 5.83 -12.74 -29.04
C ILE A 90 4.55 -13.33 -28.43
N ASN A 91 3.40 -12.89 -28.94
CA ASN A 91 2.08 -13.36 -28.52
C ASN A 91 1.84 -14.81 -28.97
N GLY A 92 0.95 -15.51 -28.26
CA GLY A 92 0.47 -16.81 -28.71
C GLY A 92 -0.52 -16.70 -29.88
N GLY A 93 -0.62 -17.77 -30.67
CA GLY A 93 -1.66 -17.89 -31.71
C GLY A 93 -3.05 -18.02 -31.10
N SER A 94 -4.10 -17.69 -31.85
CA SER A 94 -5.52 -17.80 -31.45
C SER A 94 -6.29 -18.74 -32.38
N TYR A 95 -7.33 -19.46 -31.94
CA TYR A 95 -8.25 -20.18 -32.85
C TYR A 95 -9.63 -20.50 -32.26
N GLY A 96 -9.75 -20.98 -31.03
CA GLY A 96 -11.02 -21.06 -30.29
C GLY A 96 -11.01 -20.15 -29.06
N GLY A 97 -9.85 -20.08 -28.40
CA GLY A 97 -9.51 -19.13 -27.37
C GLY A 97 -8.47 -18.13 -27.89
N ARG A 98 -8.42 -16.98 -27.25
CA ARG A 98 -7.43 -15.94 -27.54
C ARG A 98 -6.06 -16.32 -26.98
N GLY A 99 -5.02 -16.25 -27.82
CA GLY A 99 -3.63 -16.37 -27.39
C GLY A 99 -3.24 -15.21 -26.47
N ALA A 100 -2.30 -15.44 -25.56
CA ALA A 100 -1.90 -14.42 -24.60
C ALA A 100 -0.96 -13.37 -25.19
N THR A 101 -1.08 -12.14 -24.68
CA THR A 101 -0.19 -11.03 -25.02
C THR A 101 1.13 -11.15 -24.26
N GLY A 102 2.21 -11.49 -24.96
CA GLY A 102 3.56 -11.49 -24.41
C GLY A 102 4.21 -10.10 -24.41
N ASN A 103 3.81 -9.17 -25.28
CA ASN A 103 4.32 -7.80 -25.29
C ASN A 103 3.28 -6.79 -24.75
N PRO A 104 3.57 -6.06 -23.65
CA PRO A 104 2.71 -4.98 -23.18
C PRO A 104 2.50 -3.93 -24.28
N GLY A 105 1.25 -3.74 -24.71
CA GLY A 105 0.87 -2.74 -25.72
C GLY A 105 0.64 -3.28 -27.14
N ILE A 106 0.90 -4.56 -27.43
CA ILE A 106 0.54 -5.19 -28.71
C ILE A 106 -0.57 -6.22 -28.47
N PRO A 107 -1.81 -5.99 -28.97
CA PRO A 107 -2.93 -6.89 -28.71
C PRO A 107 -2.73 -8.25 -29.38
N SER A 108 -3.29 -9.30 -28.79
CA SER A 108 -3.38 -10.61 -29.43
C SER A 108 -4.38 -10.60 -30.58
N ALA A 109 -4.07 -11.37 -31.62
CA ALA A 109 -4.97 -11.58 -32.74
C ALA A 109 -6.35 -12.10 -32.25
N PRO A 110 -7.45 -11.76 -32.93
CA PRO A 110 -8.77 -12.25 -32.58
C PRO A 110 -8.90 -13.77 -32.82
N VAL A 111 -9.89 -14.38 -32.17
CA VAL A 111 -10.33 -15.75 -32.50
C VAL A 111 -11.09 -15.76 -33.83
N TYR A 112 -11.12 -16.90 -34.52
CA TYR A 112 -11.79 -17.06 -35.81
C TYR A 112 -12.49 -18.42 -35.93
N GLY A 113 -13.31 -18.58 -36.98
CA GLY A 113 -14.14 -19.76 -37.19
C GLY A 113 -15.38 -19.81 -36.27
N ALA A 114 -16.36 -20.63 -36.65
CA ALA A 114 -17.55 -20.89 -35.86
C ALA A 114 -17.30 -22.08 -34.91
N TYR A 115 -17.91 -22.09 -33.72
CA TYR A 115 -17.77 -23.23 -32.80
C TYR A 115 -18.54 -24.46 -33.28
N GLN A 116 -19.57 -24.25 -34.11
CA GLN A 116 -20.40 -25.30 -34.70
C GLN A 116 -19.66 -26.06 -35.81
N THR A 117 -18.68 -25.43 -36.47
CA THR A 117 -17.95 -26.03 -37.60
C THR A 117 -16.43 -26.01 -37.37
N PRO A 118 -15.91 -26.68 -36.32
CA PRO A 118 -14.48 -26.68 -36.02
C PRO A 118 -13.65 -27.43 -37.08
N GLY A 119 -14.27 -28.15 -38.02
CA GLY A 119 -13.61 -28.84 -39.12
C GLY A 119 -13.15 -27.95 -40.28
N ASP A 120 -13.48 -26.66 -40.25
CA ASP A 120 -13.23 -25.74 -41.37
C ASP A 120 -11.85 -25.08 -41.33
N TRP A 121 -11.18 -25.10 -40.18
CA TRP A 121 -9.98 -24.28 -39.96
C TRP A 121 -8.95 -24.97 -39.04
N PRO A 122 -7.65 -24.96 -39.38
CA PRO A 122 -6.61 -25.33 -38.42
C PRO A 122 -6.30 -24.18 -37.47
N GLY A 123 -5.58 -24.48 -36.39
CA GLY A 123 -5.00 -23.51 -35.47
C GLY A 123 -3.89 -22.67 -36.11
N SER A 124 -3.65 -21.49 -35.53
CA SER A 124 -2.66 -20.50 -35.97
C SER A 124 -1.34 -20.59 -35.22
N GLY A 125 -0.27 -20.10 -35.85
CA GLY A 125 1.07 -20.08 -35.27
C GLY A 125 1.30 -18.94 -34.26
N GLY A 126 2.16 -19.19 -33.28
CA GLY A 126 2.66 -18.18 -32.34
C GLY A 126 3.77 -17.30 -32.94
N GLY A 127 4.08 -16.20 -32.26
CA GLY A 127 5.09 -15.23 -32.69
C GLY A 127 6.53 -15.72 -32.53
N GLY A 128 7.39 -15.36 -33.48
CA GLY A 128 8.83 -15.60 -33.40
C GLY A 128 9.50 -14.70 -32.38
N GLY A 129 10.53 -15.22 -31.70
CA GLY A 129 11.26 -14.50 -30.66
C GLY A 129 12.22 -13.43 -31.17
N ASP A 130 12.97 -12.84 -30.25
CA ASP A 130 13.91 -11.74 -30.47
C ASP A 130 15.20 -12.11 -31.23
N SER A 131 15.41 -13.39 -31.54
CA SER A 131 16.55 -13.86 -32.35
C SER A 131 16.17 -14.98 -33.31
N THR A 132 17.00 -15.19 -34.34
CA THR A 132 16.88 -16.33 -35.24
C THR A 132 16.98 -17.66 -34.48
N GLY A 133 16.17 -18.65 -34.88
CA GLY A 133 16.06 -19.95 -34.21
C GLY A 133 15.11 -20.01 -33.01
N ARG A 134 14.67 -18.85 -32.50
CA ARG A 134 13.62 -18.75 -31.48
C ARG A 134 12.27 -18.68 -32.18
N ASN A 135 11.73 -19.84 -32.54
CA ASN A 135 10.53 -19.94 -33.35
C ASN A 135 9.28 -19.96 -32.45
N GLY A 136 8.21 -19.34 -32.95
CA GLY A 136 6.88 -19.53 -32.38
C GLY A 136 6.40 -20.97 -32.63
N GLY A 137 5.51 -21.45 -31.75
CA GLY A 137 4.89 -22.77 -31.90
C GLY A 137 3.92 -22.81 -33.08
N ASN A 138 3.87 -23.93 -33.79
CA ASN A 138 2.88 -24.16 -34.84
C ASN A 138 1.48 -24.39 -34.26
N GLY A 139 0.43 -23.98 -34.97
CA GLY A 139 -0.96 -24.26 -34.58
C GLY A 139 -1.32 -25.75 -34.69
N GLY A 140 -2.40 -26.17 -34.05
CA GLY A 140 -2.95 -27.52 -34.16
C GLY A 140 -3.63 -27.76 -35.51
N GLY A 141 -3.63 -29.02 -35.96
CA GLY A 141 -4.26 -29.42 -37.23
C GLY A 141 -5.78 -29.59 -37.14
N VAL A 142 -6.37 -30.34 -38.09
CA VAL A 142 -7.82 -30.56 -38.15
C VAL A 142 -8.14 -32.04 -38.23
N VAL A 143 -9.14 -32.46 -37.45
CA VAL A 143 -9.72 -33.81 -37.46
C VAL A 143 -11.23 -33.71 -37.69
N VAL A 144 -11.73 -34.35 -38.74
CA VAL A 144 -13.16 -34.48 -39.05
C VAL A 144 -13.52 -35.96 -39.12
N ILE A 145 -14.49 -36.37 -38.30
CA ILE A 145 -15.00 -37.74 -38.25
C ILE A 145 -16.51 -37.69 -38.37
N ALA A 146 -17.06 -38.28 -39.43
CA ALA A 146 -18.50 -38.45 -39.63
C ALA A 146 -18.84 -39.95 -39.61
N ALA A 147 -19.49 -40.41 -38.56
CA ALA A 147 -20.00 -41.78 -38.46
C ALA A 147 -21.53 -41.79 -38.49
N THR A 148 -22.16 -42.71 -39.21
CA THR A 148 -23.62 -42.87 -39.13
C THR A 148 -24.07 -43.66 -37.89
N GLY A 149 -23.14 -44.36 -37.23
CA GLY A 149 -23.36 -45.21 -36.06
C GLY A 149 -22.49 -44.77 -34.87
N VAL A 150 -21.81 -45.74 -34.24
CA VAL A 150 -21.09 -45.53 -32.97
C VAL A 150 -19.62 -45.17 -33.20
N ILE A 151 -19.15 -44.16 -32.48
CA ILE A 151 -17.73 -43.82 -32.35
C ILE A 151 -17.25 -44.20 -30.95
N LYS A 152 -16.30 -45.14 -30.86
CA LYS A 152 -15.62 -45.53 -29.63
C LYS A 152 -14.20 -44.98 -29.59
N ILE A 153 -13.85 -44.18 -28.58
CA ILE A 153 -12.51 -43.63 -28.38
C ILE A 153 -11.97 -44.11 -27.04
N ASP A 154 -11.17 -45.17 -27.06
CA ASP A 154 -10.38 -45.61 -25.90
C ASP A 154 -8.95 -45.01 -25.93
N GLY A 155 -8.49 -44.57 -27.10
CA GLY A 155 -7.18 -43.94 -27.32
C GLY A 155 -7.21 -42.41 -27.31
N THR A 156 -6.48 -41.78 -28.24
CA THR A 156 -6.36 -40.30 -28.30
C THR A 156 -6.78 -39.74 -29.65
N VAL A 157 -7.56 -38.67 -29.66
CA VAL A 157 -7.77 -37.77 -30.80
C VAL A 157 -7.24 -36.40 -30.40
N SER A 158 -6.20 -35.89 -31.07
CA SER A 158 -5.54 -34.66 -30.63
C SER A 158 -5.16 -33.74 -31.78
N ALA A 159 -5.47 -32.45 -31.64
CA ALA A 159 -5.10 -31.36 -32.53
C ALA A 159 -4.49 -30.20 -31.71
N ASN A 160 -3.53 -30.49 -30.83
CA ASN A 160 -2.92 -29.50 -29.95
C ASN A 160 -1.96 -28.56 -30.69
N GLY A 161 -1.86 -27.32 -30.21
CA GLY A 161 -0.87 -26.34 -30.65
C GLY A 161 0.49 -26.53 -29.98
N GLU A 162 1.56 -26.16 -30.68
CA GLU A 162 2.94 -26.44 -30.27
C GLU A 162 3.40 -25.44 -29.22
N ASN A 163 4.15 -25.94 -28.25
CA ASN A 163 4.86 -25.05 -27.33
C ASN A 163 5.87 -24.22 -28.12
N ALA A 164 6.14 -23.00 -27.66
CA ALA A 164 7.29 -22.23 -28.12
C ALA A 164 8.58 -23.02 -27.89
N ASN A 165 9.51 -22.97 -28.84
CA ASN A 165 10.80 -23.66 -28.71
C ASN A 165 11.85 -22.84 -27.93
N SER A 166 11.47 -21.65 -27.47
CA SER A 166 12.34 -20.68 -26.81
C SER A 166 11.57 -19.83 -25.81
N ILE A 167 12.27 -19.39 -24.77
CA ILE A 167 11.76 -18.44 -23.76
C ILE A 167 11.38 -17.07 -24.32
N HIS A 168 11.50 -16.80 -25.63
CA HIS A 168 11.03 -15.57 -26.28
C HIS A 168 10.02 -15.83 -27.41
N GLY A 169 9.52 -17.05 -27.59
CA GLY A 169 8.51 -17.37 -28.60
C GLY A 169 7.10 -17.47 -28.01
N GLY A 170 6.08 -17.24 -28.84
CA GLY A 170 4.68 -17.49 -28.49
C GLY A 170 4.26 -18.94 -28.79
N GLY A 171 3.36 -19.50 -27.98
CA GLY A 171 2.78 -20.83 -28.24
C GLY A 171 1.79 -20.81 -29.42
N GLY A 172 1.69 -21.92 -30.16
CA GLY A 172 0.67 -22.08 -31.22
C GLY A 172 -0.72 -22.36 -30.63
N SER A 173 -1.79 -21.93 -31.30
CA SER A 173 -3.14 -22.26 -30.83
C SER A 173 -3.51 -23.72 -31.09
N GLY A 174 -4.45 -24.25 -30.30
CA GLY A 174 -5.09 -25.53 -30.61
C GLY A 174 -5.80 -25.51 -31.96
N GLY A 175 -6.09 -26.69 -32.50
CA GLY A 175 -6.73 -26.90 -33.80
C GLY A 175 -8.22 -27.23 -33.70
N GLY A 176 -8.75 -27.86 -34.76
CA GLY A 176 -10.16 -28.16 -34.91
C GLY A 176 -10.47 -29.64 -34.83
N VAL A 177 -11.45 -30.04 -34.01
CA VAL A 177 -11.94 -31.42 -33.95
C VAL A 177 -13.46 -31.43 -34.11
N ALA A 178 -13.94 -31.96 -35.23
CA ALA A 178 -15.36 -32.13 -35.53
C ALA A 178 -15.71 -33.62 -35.54
N ILE A 179 -16.67 -34.02 -34.70
CA ILE A 179 -17.16 -35.39 -34.62
C ILE A 179 -18.68 -35.34 -34.83
N SER A 180 -19.21 -36.14 -35.76
CA SER A 180 -20.64 -36.37 -35.94
C SER A 180 -20.91 -37.87 -35.87
N CYS A 181 -21.87 -38.30 -35.05
CA CYS A 181 -22.17 -39.71 -34.80
C CYS A 181 -23.61 -39.96 -34.36
N LEU A 182 -24.06 -41.22 -34.36
CA LEU A 182 -25.28 -41.58 -33.62
C LEU A 182 -25.03 -41.54 -32.11
N ARG A 183 -23.89 -42.09 -31.65
CA ARG A 183 -23.42 -42.03 -30.27
C ARG A 183 -21.89 -42.06 -30.18
N ILE A 184 -21.39 -41.50 -29.09
CA ILE A 184 -19.98 -41.55 -28.72
C ILE A 184 -19.76 -42.32 -27.41
N GLU A 185 -18.73 -43.16 -27.35
CA GLU A 185 -18.37 -43.98 -26.19
C GLU A 185 -16.84 -44.13 -26.01
N GLY A 186 -16.40 -44.73 -24.89
CA GLY A 186 -14.99 -44.99 -24.59
C GLY A 186 -14.46 -44.20 -23.39
N ALA A 187 -13.17 -44.38 -23.10
CA ALA A 187 -12.47 -43.78 -21.95
C ALA A 187 -11.20 -42.97 -22.32
N GLY A 188 -11.05 -42.66 -23.61
CA GLY A 188 -9.93 -41.93 -24.17
C GLY A 188 -9.99 -40.41 -24.02
N THR A 189 -9.17 -39.71 -24.79
CA THR A 189 -9.06 -38.23 -24.74
C THR A 189 -9.27 -37.61 -26.12
N VAL A 190 -10.03 -36.52 -26.16
CA VAL A 190 -10.18 -35.64 -27.33
C VAL A 190 -9.64 -34.25 -26.96
N SER A 191 -8.58 -33.81 -27.62
CA SER A 191 -7.81 -32.63 -27.23
C SER A 191 -7.55 -31.68 -28.39
N ALA A 192 -7.70 -30.38 -28.14
CA ALA A 192 -7.32 -29.28 -29.01
C ALA A 192 -6.73 -28.15 -28.15
N ALA A 193 -5.82 -28.48 -27.24
CA ALA A 193 -5.22 -27.54 -26.31
C ALA A 193 -4.20 -26.62 -27.01
N GLY A 194 -4.05 -25.40 -26.53
CA GLY A 194 -3.02 -24.47 -26.98
C GLY A 194 -1.63 -24.80 -26.42
N GLY A 195 -0.60 -24.38 -27.15
CA GLY A 195 0.80 -24.59 -26.77
C GLY A 195 1.29 -23.55 -25.75
N LYS A 196 2.24 -23.94 -24.90
CA LYS A 196 2.86 -23.06 -23.90
C LYS A 196 3.80 -22.03 -24.53
N GLY A 197 3.78 -20.79 -24.04
CA GLY A 197 4.68 -19.71 -24.46
C GLY A 197 6.01 -19.64 -23.67
N LEU A 198 6.27 -20.62 -22.81
CA LEU A 198 7.38 -20.64 -21.84
C LEU A 198 7.40 -19.40 -20.94
N THR A 199 8.17 -18.35 -21.28
CA THR A 199 8.22 -17.09 -20.51
C THR A 199 7.19 -16.07 -20.99
N TRP A 200 6.65 -16.21 -22.20
CA TRP A 200 5.72 -15.25 -22.81
C TRP A 200 4.39 -15.91 -23.20
N GLY A 201 3.68 -15.36 -24.19
CA GLY A 201 2.28 -15.65 -24.42
C GLY A 201 2.01 -17.10 -24.84
N GLY A 202 1.22 -17.81 -24.04
CA GLY A 202 0.65 -19.11 -24.43
C GLY A 202 -0.32 -18.98 -25.61
N GLY A 203 -0.43 -20.02 -26.44
CA GLY A 203 -1.40 -20.09 -27.53
C GLY A 203 -2.80 -20.44 -27.02
N GLY A 204 -3.83 -19.83 -27.58
CA GLY A 204 -5.22 -20.07 -27.17
C GLY A 204 -5.69 -21.48 -27.50
N GLY A 205 -6.68 -21.96 -26.75
CA GLY A 205 -7.29 -23.28 -27.03
C GLY A 205 -7.95 -23.35 -28.40
N GLY A 206 -8.13 -24.56 -28.92
CA GLY A 206 -8.78 -24.86 -30.19
C GLY A 206 -10.29 -25.05 -30.05
N ARG A 207 -10.93 -25.72 -31.02
CA ARG A 207 -12.37 -25.94 -31.01
C ARG A 207 -12.67 -27.43 -31.13
N ILE A 208 -13.52 -27.95 -30.24
CA ILE A 208 -14.00 -29.32 -30.28
C ILE A 208 -15.52 -29.28 -30.35
N ALA A 209 -16.12 -29.93 -31.35
CA ALA A 209 -17.56 -30.14 -31.42
C ALA A 209 -17.86 -31.62 -31.59
N VAL A 210 -18.82 -32.11 -30.81
CA VAL A 210 -19.36 -33.47 -30.93
C VAL A 210 -20.85 -33.36 -31.14
N ASP A 211 -21.28 -33.62 -32.37
CA ASP A 211 -22.66 -33.67 -32.81
C ASP A 211 -23.15 -35.13 -32.72
N TYR A 212 -24.20 -35.37 -31.94
CA TYR A 212 -24.76 -36.70 -31.71
C TYR A 212 -26.28 -36.67 -31.69
N ASP A 213 -26.91 -37.83 -31.87
CA ASP A 213 -28.35 -37.96 -31.68
C ASP A 213 -28.68 -37.97 -30.17
N GLU A 214 -29.42 -36.95 -29.71
CA GLU A 214 -29.76 -36.74 -28.31
C GLU A 214 -30.51 -37.95 -27.71
N SER A 215 -31.43 -38.56 -28.47
CA SER A 215 -32.24 -39.68 -28.00
C SER A 215 -31.43 -40.97 -27.86
N ALA A 216 -30.54 -41.23 -28.81
CA ALA A 216 -29.64 -42.37 -28.78
C ALA A 216 -28.62 -42.22 -27.66
N MET A 217 -28.10 -41.01 -27.45
CA MET A 217 -27.14 -40.72 -26.39
C MET A 217 -27.76 -40.89 -24.99
N ALA A 218 -29.01 -40.45 -24.81
CA ALA A 218 -29.77 -40.64 -23.57
C ALA A 218 -29.98 -42.13 -23.22
N ALA A 219 -30.21 -42.97 -24.23
CA ALA A 219 -30.51 -44.40 -24.05
C ALA A 219 -29.29 -45.28 -23.71
N ALA A 220 -28.07 -44.73 -23.66
CA ALA A 220 -26.84 -45.51 -23.55
C ALA A 220 -25.97 -45.14 -22.33
N PRO A 221 -25.02 -46.01 -21.91
CA PRO A 221 -24.09 -45.72 -20.82
C PRO A 221 -23.21 -44.49 -21.08
N LEU A 222 -22.79 -43.83 -20.00
CA LEU A 222 -21.93 -42.66 -20.05
C LEU A 222 -20.53 -42.96 -20.61
N PRO A 223 -20.03 -42.18 -21.59
CA PRO A 223 -18.61 -42.21 -21.92
C PRO A 223 -17.77 -41.68 -20.75
N ALA A 224 -16.60 -42.27 -20.56
CA ALA A 224 -15.56 -41.77 -19.65
C ALA A 224 -14.51 -40.91 -20.39
N LEU A 225 -14.91 -40.28 -21.50
CA LEU A 225 -14.06 -39.46 -22.34
C LEU A 225 -13.63 -38.17 -21.64
N VAL A 226 -12.44 -37.68 -21.96
CA VAL A 226 -11.97 -36.36 -21.53
C VAL A 226 -11.86 -35.43 -22.74
N PHE A 227 -12.51 -34.27 -22.67
CA PHE A 227 -12.46 -33.22 -23.68
C PHE A 227 -11.61 -32.05 -23.19
N SER A 228 -10.60 -31.62 -23.94
CA SER A 228 -9.72 -30.52 -23.55
C SER A 228 -9.43 -29.57 -24.70
N ALA A 229 -10.01 -28.38 -24.65
CA ALA A 229 -9.64 -27.20 -25.42
C ALA A 229 -8.94 -26.16 -24.52
N ALA A 230 -8.12 -26.60 -23.56
CA ALA A 230 -7.43 -25.69 -22.64
C ALA A 230 -6.52 -24.68 -23.36
N GLY A 231 -6.40 -23.46 -22.82
CA GLY A 231 -5.39 -22.50 -23.25
C GLY A 231 -3.98 -22.95 -22.84
N GLY A 232 -2.98 -22.58 -23.64
CA GLY A 232 -1.58 -22.72 -23.29
C GLY A 232 -1.17 -21.76 -22.18
N LEU A 233 -0.33 -22.25 -21.27
CA LEU A 233 0.28 -21.42 -20.21
C LEU A 233 1.37 -20.52 -20.78
N GLY A 234 1.37 -19.27 -20.34
CA GLY A 234 2.51 -18.39 -20.50
C GLY A 234 3.37 -18.33 -19.26
N GLY A 235 4.45 -17.56 -19.38
CA GLY A 235 5.30 -17.23 -18.24
C GLY A 235 4.72 -16.11 -17.40
N THR A 236 5.53 -15.68 -16.43
CA THR A 236 5.22 -14.55 -15.55
C THR A 236 6.34 -13.54 -15.69
N TRP A 237 6.00 -12.28 -16.01
CA TRP A 237 6.95 -11.17 -16.04
C TRP A 237 6.43 -10.04 -15.16
N ASN A 238 7.28 -9.50 -14.28
CA ASN A 238 6.88 -8.51 -13.27
C ASN A 238 5.60 -8.90 -12.50
N ASN A 239 5.48 -10.17 -12.11
CA ASN A 239 4.30 -10.76 -11.45
C ASN A 239 2.99 -10.70 -12.26
N VAL A 240 3.05 -10.44 -13.56
CA VAL A 240 1.89 -10.51 -14.48
C VAL A 240 1.98 -11.82 -15.27
N PRO A 241 1.03 -12.76 -15.11
CA PRO A 241 0.97 -13.97 -15.91
C PRO A 241 0.44 -13.67 -17.33
N PHE A 242 1.03 -14.31 -18.34
CA PHE A 242 0.62 -14.19 -19.75
C PHE A 242 -0.10 -15.44 -20.24
N ASP A 243 -1.19 -15.81 -19.56
CA ASP A 243 -1.95 -17.02 -19.90
C ASP A 243 -3.02 -16.73 -20.96
N SER A 244 -3.29 -17.75 -21.77
CA SER A 244 -4.25 -17.67 -22.87
C SER A 244 -5.63 -18.14 -22.43
N GLU A 245 -6.63 -17.82 -23.23
CA GLU A 245 -7.99 -18.28 -23.03
C GLU A 245 -8.15 -19.73 -23.53
N ALA A 246 -8.99 -20.49 -22.84
CA ALA A 246 -9.46 -21.76 -23.36
C ALA A 246 -10.26 -21.56 -24.65
N GLY A 247 -10.31 -22.59 -25.48
CA GLY A 247 -11.17 -22.63 -26.64
C GLY A 247 -12.51 -23.28 -26.36
N THR A 248 -13.28 -23.57 -27.41
CA THR A 248 -14.71 -23.92 -27.27
C THR A 248 -14.93 -25.43 -27.27
N LEU A 249 -15.83 -25.89 -26.40
CA LEU A 249 -16.46 -27.20 -26.44
C LEU A 249 -17.93 -27.03 -26.84
N GLY A 250 -18.32 -27.60 -27.98
CA GLY A 250 -19.68 -27.55 -28.52
C GLY A 250 -20.36 -28.92 -28.49
N PHE A 251 -21.58 -28.96 -27.97
CA PHE A 251 -22.44 -30.15 -27.89
C PHE A 251 -23.88 -29.76 -28.26
N PRO A 252 -24.68 -30.68 -28.83
CA PRO A 252 -26.07 -30.39 -29.22
C PRO A 252 -26.96 -30.09 -28.00
N ASP A 253 -26.73 -30.78 -26.88
CA ASP A 253 -27.50 -30.64 -25.65
C ASP A 253 -26.62 -30.60 -24.38
N ALA A 254 -27.27 -30.41 -23.23
CA ALA A 254 -26.61 -30.41 -21.93
C ALA A 254 -26.41 -31.83 -21.38
N GLN A 255 -26.97 -32.88 -22.01
CA GLN A 255 -27.06 -34.21 -21.42
C GLN A 255 -25.67 -34.84 -21.23
N LEU A 256 -24.79 -34.74 -22.22
CA LEU A 256 -23.41 -35.23 -22.07
C LEU A 256 -22.70 -34.49 -20.93
N VAL A 257 -22.98 -33.19 -20.79
CA VAL A 257 -22.37 -32.28 -19.79
C VAL A 257 -22.86 -32.60 -18.38
N GLU A 258 -24.18 -32.61 -18.19
CA GLU A 258 -24.89 -32.92 -16.96
C GLU A 258 -24.50 -34.30 -16.45
N ARG A 259 -24.46 -35.27 -17.36
CA ARG A 259 -24.16 -36.65 -17.00
C ARG A 259 -22.67 -36.85 -16.69
N ILE A 260 -21.73 -36.16 -17.36
CA ILE A 260 -20.32 -36.19 -16.95
C ILE A 260 -20.10 -35.40 -15.64
N GLY A 261 -20.93 -34.39 -15.36
CA GLY A 261 -20.98 -33.68 -14.09
C GLY A 261 -21.35 -34.54 -12.88
N THR A 262 -21.94 -35.73 -13.09
CA THR A 262 -22.28 -36.69 -12.00
C THR A 262 -21.05 -37.42 -11.43
N GLY A 263 -19.89 -37.31 -12.07
CA GLY A 263 -18.62 -37.89 -11.64
C GLY A 263 -17.53 -36.86 -11.34
N THR A 264 -16.26 -37.26 -11.49
CA THR A 264 -15.14 -36.30 -11.45
C THR A 264 -15.00 -35.63 -12.81
N PHE A 265 -15.35 -34.34 -12.88
CA PHE A 265 -15.22 -33.48 -14.05
C PHE A 265 -13.74 -33.21 -14.37
N LYS A 266 -13.33 -33.56 -15.59
CA LYS A 266 -11.94 -33.48 -16.07
C LYS A 266 -11.78 -32.67 -17.37
N HIS A 267 -12.83 -31.97 -17.79
CA HIS A 267 -12.88 -31.29 -19.08
C HIS A 267 -12.32 -29.87 -18.99
N SER A 268 -11.80 -29.36 -20.09
CA SER A 268 -11.27 -28.00 -20.15
C SER A 268 -11.80 -27.26 -21.38
N GLY A 269 -12.45 -26.12 -21.20
CA GLY A 269 -12.94 -25.29 -22.30
C GLY A 269 -14.07 -24.34 -21.93
N TYR A 270 -14.38 -23.40 -22.83
CA TYR A 270 -15.64 -22.66 -22.83
C TYR A 270 -16.74 -23.52 -23.41
N TRP A 271 -17.75 -23.78 -22.60
CA TRP A 271 -18.93 -24.52 -22.98
C TRP A 271 -19.87 -23.56 -23.71
N VAL A 272 -20.14 -23.87 -24.97
CA VAL A 272 -21.01 -23.06 -25.81
C VAL A 272 -22.21 -23.90 -26.19
N GLN A 273 -23.35 -23.56 -25.59
CA GLN A 273 -24.64 -24.15 -25.89
C GLN A 273 -25.69 -23.04 -26.02
N PRO A 274 -26.37 -22.91 -27.17
CA PRO A 274 -27.46 -21.95 -27.32
C PRO A 274 -28.57 -22.16 -26.29
N GLY A 275 -29.01 -21.09 -25.64
CA GLY A 275 -30.20 -21.10 -24.77
C GLY A 275 -30.00 -21.61 -23.34
N VAL A 276 -28.79 -22.03 -22.94
CA VAL A 276 -28.52 -22.48 -21.57
C VAL A 276 -27.99 -21.33 -20.72
N SER A 277 -28.77 -20.93 -19.73
CA SER A 277 -28.42 -19.88 -18.74
C SER A 277 -28.24 -20.41 -17.33
N SER A 278 -28.50 -21.71 -17.09
CA SER A 278 -28.31 -22.33 -15.77
C SER A 278 -27.93 -23.79 -15.89
N TRP A 279 -27.29 -24.33 -14.85
CA TRP A 279 -26.95 -25.75 -14.74
C TRP A 279 -27.14 -26.22 -13.30
N THR A 280 -27.90 -27.31 -13.12
CA THR A 280 -28.17 -27.89 -11.80
C THR A 280 -27.51 -29.26 -11.67
N LEU A 281 -26.78 -29.48 -10.57
CA LEU A 281 -26.05 -30.72 -10.28
C LEU A 281 -26.27 -31.20 -8.83
N PRO A 282 -26.25 -32.52 -8.57
CA PRO A 282 -26.19 -33.03 -7.20
C PRO A 282 -24.89 -32.66 -6.49
N THR A 283 -23.74 -32.79 -7.16
CA THR A 283 -22.40 -32.45 -6.66
C THR A 283 -21.52 -32.07 -7.84
N LEU A 284 -20.50 -31.22 -7.63
CA LEU A 284 -19.51 -30.90 -8.66
C LEU A 284 -18.10 -31.17 -8.15
N LYS A 285 -17.44 -32.22 -8.65
CA LYS A 285 -16.05 -32.53 -8.33
C LYS A 285 -15.16 -32.32 -9.55
N MET A 286 -14.26 -31.36 -9.52
CA MET A 286 -13.31 -31.06 -10.60
C MET A 286 -11.88 -31.47 -10.22
N GLU A 287 -11.17 -32.12 -11.16
CA GLU A 287 -9.75 -32.44 -11.03
C GLU A 287 -8.99 -32.07 -12.31
N ASN A 288 -8.05 -31.12 -12.20
CA ASN A 288 -7.25 -30.60 -13.31
C ASN A 288 -8.08 -30.17 -14.53
N ALA A 289 -9.18 -29.47 -14.27
CA ALA A 289 -10.20 -29.13 -15.25
C ALA A 289 -10.45 -27.61 -15.33
N TRP A 290 -10.87 -27.14 -16.51
CA TRP A 290 -11.31 -25.76 -16.73
C TRP A 290 -12.79 -25.74 -17.15
N LEU A 291 -13.66 -25.32 -16.22
CA LEU A 291 -15.07 -25.08 -16.50
C LEU A 291 -15.30 -23.60 -16.77
N ALA A 292 -15.76 -23.25 -17.97
CA ALA A 292 -16.13 -21.88 -18.30
C ALA A 292 -17.38 -21.83 -19.17
N PHE A 293 -18.19 -20.78 -19.03
CA PHE A 293 -19.42 -20.60 -19.81
C PHE A 293 -19.36 -19.28 -20.58
N SER A 294 -19.88 -19.27 -21.81
CA SER A 294 -19.93 -18.07 -22.65
C SER A 294 -21.09 -17.13 -22.28
N ALA A 295 -22.09 -17.62 -21.56
CA ALA A 295 -23.26 -16.84 -21.15
C ALA A 295 -22.91 -15.92 -19.97
N THR A 296 -23.09 -14.61 -20.12
CA THR A 296 -23.13 -13.68 -18.99
C THR A 296 -24.39 -13.91 -18.17
N GLY A 297 -24.33 -13.85 -16.84
CA GLY A 297 -25.51 -14.10 -16.00
C GLY A 297 -25.77 -15.57 -15.68
N PHE A 298 -24.83 -16.48 -15.97
CA PHE A 298 -25.04 -17.91 -15.82
C PHE A 298 -25.24 -18.32 -14.35
N VAL A 299 -26.17 -19.24 -14.08
CA VAL A 299 -26.45 -19.76 -12.74
C VAL A 299 -25.99 -21.21 -12.59
N LEU A 300 -24.98 -21.46 -11.76
CA LEU A 300 -24.55 -22.80 -11.38
C LEU A 300 -25.15 -23.17 -10.02
N ASN A 301 -26.09 -24.11 -10.02
CA ASN A 301 -26.76 -24.60 -8.82
C ASN A 301 -26.27 -26.02 -8.49
N VAL A 302 -25.63 -26.20 -7.34
CA VAL A 302 -25.11 -27.49 -6.88
C VAL A 302 -25.74 -27.82 -5.54
N ALA A 303 -26.62 -28.84 -5.50
CA ALA A 303 -27.38 -29.18 -4.30
C ALA A 303 -26.49 -29.67 -3.14
N GLY A 304 -25.39 -30.35 -3.46
CA GLY A 304 -24.36 -30.81 -2.52
C GLY A 304 -23.09 -29.96 -2.61
N GLY A 305 -21.93 -30.60 -2.53
CA GLY A 305 -20.64 -29.90 -2.48
C GLY A 305 -20.02 -29.59 -3.84
N ILE A 306 -19.18 -28.55 -3.85
CA ILE A 306 -18.28 -28.18 -4.96
C ILE A 306 -16.84 -28.44 -4.51
N SER A 307 -16.03 -29.14 -5.32
CA SER A 307 -14.60 -29.28 -5.07
C SER A 307 -13.79 -28.99 -6.33
N VAL A 308 -12.90 -28.02 -6.29
CA VAL A 308 -11.99 -27.65 -7.38
C VAL A 308 -10.57 -28.01 -6.99
N LYS A 309 -10.08 -29.13 -7.51
CA LYS A 309 -8.71 -29.59 -7.30
C LYS A 309 -7.88 -29.39 -8.56
N GLY A 310 -6.72 -28.76 -8.41
CA GLY A 310 -5.82 -28.47 -9.51
C GLY A 310 -4.37 -28.79 -9.19
N THR A 311 -3.53 -28.62 -10.20
CA THR A 311 -2.07 -28.58 -10.06
C THR A 311 -1.48 -27.23 -10.46
N GLU A 312 -2.34 -26.34 -10.99
CA GLU A 312 -2.02 -25.05 -11.61
C GLU A 312 -3.32 -24.22 -11.65
N PRO A 313 -3.54 -23.28 -10.69
CA PRO A 313 -4.74 -22.47 -10.60
C PRO A 313 -5.03 -21.61 -11.84
N ARG A 314 -4.01 -21.34 -12.67
CA ARG A 314 -4.15 -20.52 -13.88
C ARG A 314 -4.98 -21.20 -14.98
N THR A 315 -4.96 -22.54 -15.04
CA THR A 315 -5.71 -23.36 -16.01
C THR A 315 -6.70 -24.32 -15.38
N HIS A 316 -6.65 -24.57 -14.07
CA HIS A 316 -7.57 -25.48 -13.38
C HIS A 316 -8.57 -24.68 -12.56
N LYS A 317 -9.66 -24.26 -13.22
CA LYS A 317 -10.53 -23.24 -12.67
C LYS A 317 -11.99 -23.34 -13.11
N ILE A 318 -12.87 -22.77 -12.29
CA ILE A 318 -14.19 -22.29 -12.73
C ILE A 318 -14.00 -20.82 -13.14
N ALA A 319 -14.38 -20.45 -14.36
CA ALA A 319 -14.28 -19.08 -14.87
C ALA A 319 -15.61 -18.62 -15.45
N MET A 320 -16.19 -17.55 -14.91
CA MET A 320 -17.51 -17.06 -15.29
C MET A 320 -17.62 -15.53 -15.24
N THR A 321 -18.63 -14.97 -15.91
CA THR A 321 -18.89 -13.51 -15.96
C THR A 321 -20.33 -13.21 -15.55
N ASN A 322 -20.51 -12.29 -14.60
CA ASN A 322 -21.79 -11.91 -13.97
C ASN A 322 -22.62 -13.12 -13.47
N ALA A 323 -21.95 -14.20 -13.08
CA ALA A 323 -22.61 -15.46 -12.76
C ALA A 323 -23.05 -15.54 -11.29
N THR A 324 -23.94 -16.49 -11.00
CA THR A 324 -24.31 -16.89 -9.65
C THR A 324 -23.89 -18.34 -9.40
N ILE A 325 -23.22 -18.62 -8.28
CA ILE A 325 -22.94 -19.99 -7.82
C ILE A 325 -23.72 -20.24 -6.53
N VAL A 326 -24.57 -21.26 -6.51
CA VAL A 326 -25.27 -21.73 -5.31
C VAL A 326 -24.75 -23.14 -4.98
N CYS A 327 -24.22 -23.31 -3.77
CA CYS A 327 -23.66 -24.57 -3.26
C CYS A 327 -24.39 -24.96 -1.98
N GLY A 328 -25.23 -25.99 -2.03
CA GLY A 328 -25.98 -26.48 -0.87
C GLY A 328 -25.15 -27.28 0.13
N GLY A 329 -23.89 -27.62 -0.19
CA GLY A 329 -22.92 -28.26 0.70
C GLY A 329 -21.64 -27.45 0.87
N ASN A 330 -20.53 -28.15 1.13
CA ASN A 330 -19.21 -27.53 1.28
C ASN A 330 -18.58 -27.18 -0.08
N LEU A 331 -17.86 -26.05 -0.12
CA LEU A 331 -17.05 -25.63 -1.26
C LEU A 331 -15.56 -25.76 -0.90
N SER A 332 -14.78 -26.45 -1.74
CA SER A 332 -13.34 -26.63 -1.53
C SER A 332 -12.51 -26.26 -2.75
N ILE A 333 -11.38 -25.58 -2.53
CA ILE A 333 -10.43 -25.19 -3.58
C ILE A 333 -9.03 -25.66 -3.14
N ASP A 334 -8.49 -26.68 -3.81
CA ASP A 334 -7.17 -27.25 -3.52
C ASP A 334 -6.26 -27.05 -4.75
N LYS A 335 -5.40 -26.02 -4.70
CA LYS A 335 -4.53 -25.62 -5.82
C LYS A 335 -5.28 -25.40 -7.16
N GLY A 336 -6.57 -25.12 -7.06
CA GLY A 336 -7.44 -24.68 -8.16
C GLY A 336 -7.81 -23.20 -8.02
N LYS A 337 -8.67 -22.71 -8.92
CA LYS A 337 -9.20 -21.34 -8.86
C LYS A 337 -10.70 -21.30 -9.10
N ILE A 338 -11.42 -20.42 -8.42
CA ILE A 338 -12.72 -19.93 -8.88
C ILE A 338 -12.55 -18.45 -9.22
N GLU A 339 -12.87 -18.09 -10.46
CA GLU A 339 -12.70 -16.76 -11.05
C GLU A 339 -14.05 -16.26 -11.53
N MET A 340 -14.53 -15.16 -10.96
CA MET A 340 -15.80 -14.54 -11.36
C MET A 340 -15.58 -13.06 -11.65
N GLN A 341 -15.88 -12.66 -12.87
CA GLN A 341 -15.79 -11.26 -13.30
C GLN A 341 -17.17 -10.61 -13.28
N GLY A 342 -17.31 -9.49 -12.58
CA GLY A 342 -18.43 -8.57 -12.69
C GLY A 342 -18.16 -7.45 -13.67
N ASN A 343 -19.20 -6.98 -14.35
CA ASN A 343 -19.19 -5.75 -15.15
C ASN A 343 -20.35 -4.82 -14.71
N GLN A 344 -20.59 -3.72 -15.42
CA GLN A 344 -21.67 -2.76 -15.11
C GLN A 344 -23.10 -3.35 -15.10
N LEU A 345 -23.29 -4.56 -15.63
CA LEU A 345 -24.59 -5.16 -15.90
C LEU A 345 -24.96 -6.24 -14.89
N GLY A 346 -24.11 -6.56 -13.92
CA GLY A 346 -24.44 -7.60 -12.94
C GLY A 346 -23.33 -7.90 -11.93
N VAL A 347 -23.76 -8.39 -10.78
CA VAL A 347 -22.93 -8.68 -9.62
C VAL A 347 -22.62 -10.18 -9.55
N PRO A 348 -21.36 -10.62 -9.42
CA PRO A 348 -21.08 -12.01 -9.13
C PRO A 348 -21.52 -12.35 -7.70
N SER A 349 -22.37 -13.37 -7.56
CA SER A 349 -22.89 -13.82 -6.26
C SER A 349 -22.55 -15.28 -6.02
N ILE A 350 -22.09 -15.59 -4.82
CA ILE A 350 -21.79 -16.95 -4.38
C ILE A 350 -22.45 -17.20 -3.03
N VAL A 351 -23.27 -18.25 -2.97
CA VAL A 351 -23.95 -18.69 -1.75
C VAL A 351 -23.52 -20.12 -1.45
N VAL A 352 -23.00 -20.35 -0.25
CA VAL A 352 -22.55 -21.65 0.25
C VAL A 352 -23.26 -21.96 1.56
N ALA A 353 -24.14 -22.95 1.57
CA ALA A 353 -24.84 -23.39 2.79
C ALA A 353 -23.92 -24.18 3.74
N GLY A 354 -22.84 -24.78 3.21
CA GLY A 354 -21.80 -25.42 4.01
C GLY A 354 -20.64 -24.49 4.36
N SER A 355 -19.47 -25.08 4.53
CA SER A 355 -18.20 -24.37 4.78
C SER A 355 -17.37 -24.21 3.50
N VAL A 356 -16.53 -23.17 3.46
CA VAL A 356 -15.52 -22.95 2.41
C VAL A 356 -14.13 -23.34 2.92
N THR A 357 -13.38 -24.13 2.14
CA THR A 357 -11.99 -24.50 2.46
C THR A 357 -11.07 -24.26 1.28
N MET A 358 -10.00 -23.50 1.48
CA MET A 358 -8.97 -23.21 0.47
C MET A 358 -7.63 -23.74 0.96
N ALA A 359 -6.94 -24.52 0.12
CA ALA A 359 -5.66 -25.15 0.46
C ALA A 359 -4.66 -25.10 -0.71
N ASN A 360 -3.36 -25.20 -0.38
CA ASN A 360 -2.26 -25.42 -1.33
C ASN A 360 -2.25 -24.43 -2.51
N ALA A 361 -2.34 -23.14 -2.22
CA ALA A 361 -2.47 -22.05 -3.18
C ALA A 361 -3.80 -22.09 -3.96
N GLY A 362 -4.87 -22.57 -3.33
CA GLY A 362 -6.24 -22.40 -3.82
C GLY A 362 -6.60 -20.92 -3.87
N VAL A 363 -7.21 -20.49 -4.99
CA VAL A 363 -7.51 -19.08 -5.27
C VAL A 363 -9.01 -18.87 -5.43
N PHE A 364 -9.51 -17.81 -4.82
CA PHE A 364 -10.83 -17.27 -5.07
C PHE A 364 -10.65 -15.82 -5.56
N ASP A 365 -11.00 -15.52 -6.82
CA ASP A 365 -10.79 -14.21 -7.47
C ASP A 365 -12.16 -13.69 -7.91
N LEU A 366 -12.68 -12.73 -7.17
CA LEU A 366 -14.00 -12.12 -7.41
C LEU A 366 -13.79 -10.65 -7.76
N ARG A 367 -14.28 -10.23 -8.93
CA ARG A 367 -14.13 -8.86 -9.43
C ARG A 367 -15.50 -8.23 -9.69
N GLY A 368 -15.62 -6.91 -9.56
CA GLY A 368 -16.91 -6.21 -9.69
C GLY A 368 -17.45 -5.82 -8.32
N TYR A 369 -18.49 -6.49 -7.85
CA TYR A 369 -19.17 -6.17 -6.58
C TYR A 369 -19.39 -7.42 -5.74
N PRO A 370 -18.33 -8.14 -5.35
CA PRO A 370 -18.46 -9.52 -4.91
C PRO A 370 -19.41 -9.66 -3.71
N GLU A 371 -20.41 -10.52 -3.86
CA GLU A 371 -21.22 -11.04 -2.76
C GLU A 371 -20.83 -12.49 -2.50
N LEU A 372 -20.23 -12.75 -1.35
CA LEU A 372 -19.88 -14.10 -0.89
C LEU A 372 -20.57 -14.37 0.43
N SER A 373 -21.56 -15.25 0.42
CA SER A 373 -22.26 -15.71 1.63
C SER A 373 -21.92 -17.16 1.93
N VAL A 374 -21.38 -17.40 3.12
CA VAL A 374 -21.02 -18.72 3.64
C VAL A 374 -21.75 -18.92 4.96
N GLU A 375 -22.73 -19.83 5.01
CA GLU A 375 -23.45 -20.11 6.26
C GLU A 375 -22.55 -20.78 7.30
N GLY A 376 -21.64 -21.65 6.85
CA GLY A 376 -20.65 -22.34 7.69
C GLY A 376 -19.38 -21.54 7.96
N ALA A 377 -18.28 -22.25 8.21
CA ALA A 377 -16.96 -21.65 8.43
C ALA A 377 -16.21 -21.42 7.11
N MET A 378 -15.24 -20.51 7.12
CA MET A 378 -14.30 -20.33 6.02
C MET A 378 -12.87 -20.56 6.50
N SER A 379 -12.09 -21.36 5.79
CA SER A 379 -10.69 -21.64 6.14
C SER A 379 -9.76 -21.53 4.94
N MET A 380 -8.59 -20.92 5.14
CA MET A 380 -7.54 -20.74 4.13
C MET A 380 -6.21 -21.25 4.68
N ALA A 381 -5.52 -22.10 3.91
CA ALA A 381 -4.22 -22.66 4.28
C ALA A 381 -3.27 -22.82 3.08
N GLY A 382 -1.97 -22.89 3.34
CA GLY A 382 -0.97 -23.22 2.32
C GLY A 382 -0.86 -22.18 1.20
N ALA A 383 -0.73 -20.90 1.57
CA ALA A 383 -0.63 -19.76 0.66
C ALA A 383 -1.87 -19.54 -0.24
N SER A 384 -3.06 -19.85 0.29
CA SER A 384 -4.32 -19.58 -0.40
C SER A 384 -4.62 -18.08 -0.49
N ILE A 385 -5.33 -17.68 -1.55
CA ILE A 385 -5.59 -16.27 -1.88
C ILE A 385 -7.07 -16.03 -2.09
N LEU A 386 -7.64 -15.09 -1.33
CA LEU A 386 -8.95 -14.49 -1.59
C LEU A 386 -8.73 -13.09 -2.15
N ASP A 387 -8.93 -12.90 -3.45
CA ASP A 387 -8.76 -11.63 -4.16
C ASP A 387 -10.13 -11.01 -4.46
N LEU A 388 -10.40 -9.84 -3.88
CA LEU A 388 -11.68 -9.15 -3.97
C LEU A 388 -11.42 -7.79 -4.61
N ARG A 389 -11.80 -7.63 -5.88
CA ARG A 389 -11.54 -6.40 -6.66
C ARG A 389 -12.81 -5.68 -7.03
N LEU A 390 -12.95 -4.44 -6.59
CA LEU A 390 -14.11 -3.65 -6.97
C LEU A 390 -14.01 -3.16 -8.43
N GLY A 391 -15.09 -3.31 -9.19
CA GLY A 391 -15.16 -2.94 -10.60
C GLY A 391 -15.39 -1.44 -10.81
N PRO A 392 -15.14 -0.90 -12.02
CA PRO A 392 -15.50 0.48 -12.34
C PRO A 392 -16.99 0.70 -12.07
N GLU A 393 -17.46 1.86 -11.60
CA GLU A 393 -18.84 2.31 -11.83
C GLU A 393 -18.91 3.81 -12.12
N SER A 394 -20.02 4.19 -12.73
CA SER A 394 -20.36 5.54 -13.18
C SER A 394 -21.23 6.34 -12.20
N ALA A 395 -21.42 5.90 -10.95
CA ALA A 395 -22.16 6.65 -9.93
C ALA A 395 -21.37 6.86 -8.63
N PRO A 396 -21.46 8.05 -8.00
CA PRO A 396 -20.79 8.36 -6.75
C PRO A 396 -21.69 8.00 -5.56
N ALA A 397 -21.34 6.99 -4.78
CA ALA A 397 -21.79 6.91 -3.39
C ALA A 397 -20.71 6.23 -2.52
N PRO A 398 -20.25 6.85 -1.43
CA PRO A 398 -19.43 6.17 -0.44
C PRO A 398 -20.21 5.03 0.23
N GLY A 399 -19.61 3.84 0.36
CA GLY A 399 -20.25 2.67 0.98
C GLY A 399 -19.52 1.34 0.76
N PHE A 400 -20.13 0.25 1.20
CA PHE A 400 -19.67 -1.12 0.97
C PHE A 400 -20.16 -1.61 -0.39
N GLU A 401 -19.24 -1.81 -1.32
CA GLU A 401 -19.48 -2.27 -2.69
C GLU A 401 -19.22 -3.78 -2.84
N GLY A 402 -18.68 -4.43 -1.82
CA GLY A 402 -18.61 -5.89 -1.72
C GLY A 402 -18.91 -6.36 -0.31
N VAL A 403 -19.48 -7.54 -0.17
CA VAL A 403 -19.87 -8.13 1.12
C VAL A 403 -19.40 -9.58 1.18
N VAL A 404 -18.70 -9.91 2.27
CA VAL A 404 -18.30 -11.27 2.62
C VAL A 404 -18.92 -11.62 3.97
N ASP A 405 -19.90 -12.52 3.94
CA ASP A 405 -20.60 -13.02 5.11
C ASP A 405 -20.14 -14.43 5.41
N VAL A 406 -19.64 -14.66 6.63
CA VAL A 406 -19.26 -15.98 7.12
C VAL A 406 -19.97 -16.21 8.45
N GLY A 407 -20.99 -17.06 8.46
CA GLY A 407 -21.77 -17.36 9.67
C GLY A 407 -20.94 -18.04 10.76
N GLY A 408 -19.96 -18.86 10.37
CA GLY A 408 -18.98 -19.49 11.25
C GLY A 408 -17.69 -18.70 11.45
N GLY A 409 -16.62 -19.39 11.86
CA GLY A 409 -15.29 -18.79 11.99
C GLY A 409 -14.59 -18.63 10.64
N PHE A 410 -13.90 -17.51 10.44
CA PHE A 410 -13.00 -17.28 9.32
C PHE A 410 -11.55 -17.43 9.78
N THR A 411 -10.85 -18.45 9.28
CA THR A 411 -9.46 -18.76 9.67
C THR A 411 -8.49 -18.62 8.50
N LEU A 412 -7.42 -17.85 8.68
CA LEU A 412 -6.31 -17.73 7.74
C LEU A 412 -5.03 -18.31 8.36
N ALA A 413 -4.49 -19.36 7.76
CA ALA A 413 -3.26 -20.03 8.19
C ALA A 413 -2.28 -20.23 7.02
N GLY A 414 -1.03 -20.60 7.33
CA GLY A 414 -0.05 -21.03 6.34
C GLY A 414 0.27 -19.97 5.27
N ASN A 415 0.47 -18.71 5.68
CA ASN A 415 0.77 -17.58 4.79
C ASN A 415 -0.35 -17.26 3.77
N SER A 416 -1.61 -17.49 4.15
CA SER A 416 -2.76 -17.17 3.30
C SER A 416 -3.06 -15.67 3.33
N ILE A 417 -3.56 -15.13 2.21
CA ILE A 417 -3.75 -13.68 2.04
C ILE A 417 -5.15 -13.37 1.52
N VAL A 418 -5.81 -12.41 2.15
CA VAL A 418 -7.00 -11.74 1.64
C VAL A 418 -6.58 -10.39 1.08
N TYR A 419 -6.96 -10.08 -0.17
CA TYR A 419 -6.74 -8.79 -0.81
C TYR A 419 -8.07 -8.06 -1.00
N PRO A 420 -8.51 -7.25 -0.03
CA PRO A 420 -9.67 -6.37 -0.21
C PRO A 420 -9.22 -5.10 -0.92
N TYR A 421 -9.45 -5.03 -2.24
CA TYR A 421 -9.20 -3.80 -2.98
C TYR A 421 -10.35 -2.83 -2.78
N SER A 422 -10.03 -1.60 -2.42
CA SER A 422 -10.99 -0.50 -2.57
C SER A 422 -11.02 -0.04 -4.02
N HIS A 423 -12.15 0.52 -4.44
CA HIS A 423 -12.26 1.02 -5.80
C HIS A 423 -11.42 2.30 -5.98
N PRO A 424 -10.57 2.39 -7.02
CA PRO A 424 -9.48 3.38 -7.07
C PRO A 424 -9.91 4.83 -7.35
N THR A 425 -11.18 5.09 -7.66
CA THR A 425 -11.68 6.45 -8.00
C THR A 425 -12.82 6.92 -7.09
N ASN A 426 -13.76 6.04 -6.69
CA ASN A 426 -14.87 6.41 -5.80
C ASN A 426 -14.61 6.01 -4.32
N GLY A 427 -13.71 5.06 -4.06
CA GLY A 427 -13.33 4.60 -2.73
C GLY A 427 -14.26 3.57 -2.09
N GLY A 428 -15.14 2.91 -2.84
CA GLY A 428 -15.92 1.78 -2.34
C GLY A 428 -15.03 0.69 -1.75
N THR A 429 -15.53 -0.05 -0.77
CA THR A 429 -14.75 -1.09 -0.06
C THR A 429 -15.55 -2.36 0.21
N VAL A 430 -14.88 -3.38 0.75
CA VAL A 430 -15.47 -4.67 1.13
C VAL A 430 -15.76 -4.70 2.64
N LEU A 431 -16.98 -5.12 3.01
CA LEU A 431 -17.37 -5.44 4.38
C LEU A 431 -17.24 -6.94 4.66
N PHE A 432 -16.60 -7.30 5.77
CA PHE A 432 -16.54 -8.67 6.28
C PHE A 432 -17.42 -8.81 7.53
N ARG A 433 -18.52 -9.57 7.45
CA ARG A 433 -19.36 -9.93 8.61
C ARG A 433 -19.10 -11.36 9.02
N LEU A 434 -18.55 -11.58 10.22
CA LEU A 434 -17.94 -12.85 10.60
C LEU A 434 -18.46 -13.40 11.94
N GLY A 435 -18.70 -14.70 12.02
CA GLY A 435 -18.97 -15.39 13.29
C GLY A 435 -17.79 -15.29 14.27
N SER A 436 -16.56 -15.45 13.78
CA SER A 436 -15.30 -15.15 14.50
C SER A 436 -14.17 -15.01 13.49
N LEU A 437 -13.02 -14.47 13.89
CA LEU A 437 -11.85 -14.31 13.01
C LEU A 437 -10.58 -14.83 13.68
N ASN A 438 -9.81 -15.64 12.94
CA ASN A 438 -8.45 -16.03 13.31
C ASN A 438 -7.49 -15.75 12.14
N VAL A 439 -6.58 -14.81 12.34
CA VAL A 439 -5.48 -14.53 11.41
C VAL A 439 -4.19 -15.04 12.04
N GLY A 440 -3.76 -16.24 11.62
CA GLY A 440 -2.55 -16.86 12.13
C GLY A 440 -1.27 -16.17 11.64
N SER A 441 -0.16 -16.46 12.31
CA SER A 441 1.16 -15.93 11.97
C SER A 441 1.50 -16.13 10.48
N GLY A 442 1.99 -15.08 9.82
CA GLY A 442 2.33 -15.05 8.40
C GLY A 442 1.14 -14.81 7.45
N SER A 443 -0.09 -15.03 7.91
CA SER A 443 -1.31 -14.74 7.13
C SER A 443 -1.72 -13.27 7.24
N GLN A 444 -2.44 -12.77 6.23
CA GLN A 444 -2.71 -11.33 6.12
C GLN A 444 -4.06 -10.99 5.51
N PHE A 445 -4.66 -9.90 5.98
CA PHE A 445 -5.48 -9.04 5.12
C PHE A 445 -4.57 -7.93 4.62
N ASN A 446 -4.42 -7.80 3.30
CA ASN A 446 -3.48 -6.86 2.70
C ASN A 446 -4.20 -5.93 1.71
N ALA A 447 -4.53 -4.75 2.19
CA ALA A 447 -5.05 -3.61 1.46
C ALA A 447 -3.96 -2.57 1.11
N SER A 448 -2.67 -2.83 1.37
CA SER A 448 -1.61 -1.84 1.13
C SER A 448 -1.51 -1.46 -0.36
N GLY A 449 -1.52 -0.16 -0.64
CA GLY A 449 -1.55 0.40 -2.00
C GLY A 449 -2.84 0.13 -2.80
N LYS A 450 -3.90 -0.37 -2.14
CA LYS A 450 -5.17 -0.78 -2.79
C LYS A 450 -6.33 0.20 -2.55
N GLY A 451 -6.01 1.44 -2.22
CA GLY A 451 -6.95 2.55 -2.06
C GLY A 451 -7.07 3.39 -3.32
N TYR A 452 -7.27 4.70 -3.14
CA TYR A 452 -7.31 5.64 -4.26
C TYR A 452 -5.96 5.68 -5.00
N TRP A 453 -6.01 5.76 -6.33
CA TRP A 453 -4.79 5.83 -7.15
C TRP A 453 -4.00 7.13 -6.95
N GLY A 454 -2.68 7.03 -6.99
CA GLY A 454 -1.79 8.19 -7.07
C GLY A 454 -1.78 8.83 -8.45
N GLY A 455 -1.31 10.08 -8.53
CA GLY A 455 -1.21 10.83 -9.79
C GLY A 455 -0.32 10.10 -10.82
N LYS A 456 -0.79 9.99 -12.06
CA LYS A 456 -0.11 9.23 -13.13
C LYS A 456 0.68 10.06 -14.14
N LEU A 457 0.34 11.33 -14.31
CA LEU A 457 0.98 12.22 -15.29
C LEU A 457 1.48 13.49 -14.61
N LYS A 458 2.37 14.21 -15.29
CA LYS A 458 2.99 15.43 -14.79
C LYS A 458 2.00 16.35 -14.06
N ASN A 459 2.32 16.68 -12.81
CA ASN A 459 1.58 17.58 -11.94
C ASN A 459 0.10 17.21 -11.70
N LEU A 460 -0.34 16.01 -12.10
CA LEU A 460 -1.70 15.58 -11.82
C LEU A 460 -1.85 15.19 -10.35
N PRO A 461 -3.00 15.53 -9.74
CA PRO A 461 -3.31 15.08 -8.40
C PRO A 461 -3.51 13.56 -8.36
N GLY A 462 -3.36 12.98 -7.17
CA GLY A 462 -3.94 11.67 -6.89
C GLY A 462 -5.47 11.72 -6.84
N ASN A 463 -6.08 10.57 -6.60
CA ASN A 463 -7.51 10.46 -6.32
C ASN A 463 -7.78 10.49 -4.80
N GLY A 464 -9.04 10.74 -4.44
CA GLY A 464 -9.55 10.71 -3.07
C GLY A 464 -9.72 12.09 -2.42
N PRO A 465 -10.51 12.20 -1.34
CA PRO A 465 -10.82 13.47 -0.69
C PRO A 465 -9.61 14.23 -0.14
N GLY A 466 -8.55 13.52 0.23
CA GLY A 466 -7.28 14.06 0.70
C GLY A 466 -6.16 13.95 -0.33
N ALA A 467 -6.47 13.94 -1.62
CA ALA A 467 -5.48 13.77 -2.69
C ALA A 467 -4.33 14.78 -2.60
N GLY A 468 -3.10 14.28 -2.77
CA GLY A 468 -1.93 15.12 -2.97
C GLY A 468 -1.93 15.75 -4.36
N ILE A 469 -1.58 17.04 -4.46
CA ILE A 469 -1.41 17.76 -5.72
C ILE A 469 0.09 17.88 -6.02
N ALA A 470 0.53 17.58 -7.24
CA ALA A 470 1.95 17.66 -7.62
C ALA A 470 2.87 16.89 -6.64
N MET A 471 3.89 17.54 -6.05
CA MET A 471 4.87 16.88 -5.17
C MET A 471 4.36 16.66 -3.72
N MET A 472 3.05 16.71 -3.48
CA MET A 472 2.42 16.63 -2.16
C MET A 472 1.90 15.24 -1.81
N GLY A 473 2.05 14.84 -0.55
CA GLY A 473 1.51 13.58 -0.05
C GLY A 473 -0.02 13.60 0.03
N GLY A 474 -0.64 12.42 -0.13
CA GLY A 474 -2.06 12.24 0.20
C GLY A 474 -2.32 12.30 1.71
N GLY A 475 -3.54 12.60 2.14
CA GLY A 475 -3.98 12.59 3.55
C GLY A 475 -5.25 11.75 3.77
N TYR A 476 -5.42 11.18 4.98
CA TYR A 476 -6.67 10.51 5.43
C TYR A 476 -6.83 10.59 6.95
N GLY A 477 -5.95 9.98 7.74
CA GLY A 477 -5.92 10.15 9.20
C GLY A 477 -5.06 11.33 9.64
N GLY A 478 -3.90 11.46 9.03
CA GLY A 478 -3.03 12.61 9.09
C GLY A 478 -2.98 13.35 7.75
N ALA A 479 -2.58 14.61 7.79
CA ALA A 479 -2.35 15.39 6.59
C ALA A 479 -1.11 14.88 5.83
N GLY A 480 -1.11 14.98 4.51
CA GLY A 480 0.06 14.71 3.68
C GLY A 480 1.18 15.73 3.90
N GLY A 481 2.40 15.35 3.53
CA GLY A 481 3.60 16.17 3.60
C GLY A 481 3.60 17.28 2.55
N LYS A 482 4.06 18.47 2.94
CA LYS A 482 3.94 19.70 2.15
C LYS A 482 5.27 20.18 1.57
N ALA A 483 5.46 20.04 0.27
CA ALA A 483 6.59 20.59 -0.48
C ALA A 483 6.43 22.09 -0.85
N ASN A 484 5.32 22.47 -1.50
CA ASN A 484 5.00 23.84 -1.92
C ASN A 484 3.48 24.06 -2.20
N GLY A 485 2.68 24.61 -1.27
CA GLY A 485 1.22 24.80 -1.46
C GLY A 485 0.29 24.13 -0.43
N VAL A 486 -0.86 23.57 -0.86
CA VAL A 486 -1.86 22.89 0.00
C VAL A 486 -1.54 21.39 0.05
N ASN A 487 -1.51 20.79 1.24
CA ASN A 487 -1.31 19.35 1.41
C ASN A 487 -2.64 18.58 1.39
N GLY A 488 -2.56 17.26 1.19
CA GLY A 488 -3.72 16.38 1.35
C GLY A 488 -4.26 16.45 2.77
N MET A 489 -5.52 16.86 2.94
CA MET A 489 -6.13 17.01 4.27
C MET A 489 -6.67 15.67 4.80
N PRO A 490 -6.69 15.46 6.12
CA PRO A 490 -7.34 14.29 6.70
C PRO A 490 -8.87 14.35 6.56
N TYR A 491 -9.52 13.19 6.45
CA TYR A 491 -10.98 13.00 6.36
C TYR A 491 -11.39 11.67 7.01
N GLY A 492 -12.68 11.34 7.05
CA GLY A 492 -13.19 10.09 7.63
C GLY A 492 -13.23 10.08 9.16
N SER A 493 -13.81 9.02 9.72
CA SER A 493 -14.00 8.87 11.17
C SER A 493 -12.81 8.18 11.85
N ALA A 494 -12.35 8.70 12.99
CA ALA A 494 -11.33 8.03 13.80
C ALA A 494 -11.87 6.80 14.53
N THR A 495 -13.18 6.73 14.80
CA THR A 495 -13.82 5.64 15.54
C THR A 495 -14.46 4.59 14.63
N ALA A 496 -14.67 4.92 13.36
CA ALA A 496 -15.20 4.03 12.33
C ALA A 496 -14.56 4.33 10.94
N PRO A 497 -13.26 4.08 10.76
CA PRO A 497 -12.55 4.36 9.52
C PRO A 497 -12.83 3.30 8.46
N VAL A 498 -13.89 3.52 7.67
CA VAL A 498 -14.32 2.59 6.62
C VAL A 498 -13.87 3.01 5.22
N GLU A 499 -13.26 4.19 5.08
CA GLU A 499 -12.82 4.72 3.80
C GLU A 499 -11.34 4.39 3.51
N PRO A 500 -10.96 4.20 2.23
CA PRO A 500 -9.56 4.05 1.84
C PRO A 500 -8.81 5.38 1.93
N GLY A 501 -7.47 5.28 1.97
CA GLY A 501 -6.55 6.40 1.91
C GLY A 501 -6.44 7.00 0.51
N SER A 502 -6.16 8.30 0.46
CA SER A 502 -5.95 9.08 -0.77
C SER A 502 -4.57 8.88 -1.39
N GLY A 503 -4.50 9.03 -2.71
CA GLY A 503 -3.26 8.95 -3.48
C GLY A 503 -2.39 10.21 -3.37
N GLY A 504 -1.07 10.04 -3.46
CA GLY A 504 -0.10 11.13 -3.58
C GLY A 504 -0.10 11.74 -4.98
N GLY A 505 0.38 12.97 -5.11
CA GLY A 505 0.49 13.63 -6.41
C GLY A 505 1.70 13.16 -7.24
N ALA A 506 1.59 13.31 -8.55
CA ALA A 506 2.68 13.07 -9.49
C ALA A 506 3.68 14.23 -9.54
N ALA A 507 4.93 13.94 -9.86
CA ALA A 507 5.95 14.97 -9.99
C ALA A 507 5.86 15.71 -11.34
N ASP A 508 6.94 16.42 -11.68
CA ASP A 508 7.08 17.30 -12.84
C ASP A 508 7.34 16.60 -14.19
N ASP A 509 7.29 15.26 -14.24
CA ASP A 509 7.37 14.46 -15.46
C ASP A 509 6.35 13.28 -15.50
N ASN A 510 6.18 12.67 -16.68
CA ASN A 510 5.19 11.61 -16.92
C ASN A 510 5.63 10.21 -16.47
N THR A 511 6.83 10.08 -15.90
CA THR A 511 7.38 8.81 -15.41
C THR A 511 7.40 8.71 -13.89
N ARG A 512 7.21 9.85 -13.21
CA ARG A 512 7.24 9.99 -11.76
C ARG A 512 5.82 10.02 -11.19
N THR A 513 5.32 8.86 -10.78
CA THR A 513 3.93 8.70 -10.33
C THR A 513 3.81 8.80 -8.81
N GLY A 514 2.76 9.43 -8.33
CA GLY A 514 2.42 9.44 -6.91
C GLY A 514 2.08 8.04 -6.40
N GLY A 515 2.33 7.78 -5.12
CA GLY A 515 1.95 6.53 -4.46
C GLY A 515 0.44 6.41 -4.31
N ASN A 516 -0.11 5.21 -4.51
CA ASN A 516 -1.51 4.94 -4.22
C ASN A 516 -1.77 4.99 -2.71
N GLY A 517 -2.97 5.38 -2.29
CA GLY A 517 -3.36 5.25 -0.90
C GLY A 517 -3.56 3.79 -0.49
N GLY A 518 -3.51 3.51 0.82
CA GLY A 518 -3.92 2.22 1.37
C GLY A 518 -5.42 1.99 1.21
N GLY A 519 -5.86 0.76 0.95
CA GLY A 519 -7.27 0.39 0.90
C GLY A 519 -7.89 0.36 2.30
N ALA A 520 -9.17 0.00 2.38
CA ALA A 520 -9.87 -0.19 3.66
C ALA A 520 -10.08 -1.67 4.01
N ILE A 521 -9.88 -2.01 5.29
CA ILE A 521 -10.18 -3.33 5.87
C ILE A 521 -11.28 -3.12 6.89
N VAL A 522 -12.48 -3.62 6.63
CA VAL A 522 -13.66 -3.42 7.49
C VAL A 522 -14.23 -4.76 7.94
N ILE A 523 -14.08 -5.04 9.24
CA ILE A 523 -14.42 -6.32 9.84
C ILE A 523 -15.41 -6.10 10.99
N GLU A 524 -16.57 -6.72 10.87
CA GLU A 524 -17.59 -6.80 11.92
C GLU A 524 -17.71 -8.26 12.34
N SER A 525 -17.15 -8.60 13.51
CA SER A 525 -17.26 -9.93 14.07
C SER A 525 -18.19 -9.97 15.27
N VAL A 526 -19.12 -10.93 15.27
CA VAL A 526 -19.99 -11.19 16.43
C VAL A 526 -19.30 -12.05 17.51
N GLY A 527 -18.15 -12.65 17.19
CA GLY A 527 -17.33 -13.46 18.09
C GLY A 527 -15.89 -12.95 18.20
N ALA A 528 -15.04 -13.71 18.89
CA ALA A 528 -13.67 -13.30 19.18
C ALA A 528 -12.81 -13.14 17.93
N VAL A 529 -11.89 -12.16 17.98
CA VAL A 529 -10.83 -11.97 16.98
C VAL A 529 -9.49 -12.38 17.57
N VAL A 530 -8.82 -13.34 16.95
CA VAL A 530 -7.43 -13.72 17.26
C VAL A 530 -6.53 -13.24 16.12
N LEU A 531 -5.62 -12.32 16.42
CA LEU A 531 -4.74 -11.69 15.44
C LEU A 531 -3.28 -11.92 15.79
N ASP A 532 -2.66 -12.94 15.19
CA ASP A 532 -1.22 -13.21 15.24
C ASP A 532 -0.50 -12.81 13.94
N GLY A 533 -1.24 -12.74 12.83
CA GLY A 533 -0.79 -12.22 11.54
C GLY A 533 -0.94 -10.71 11.41
N SER A 534 -1.27 -10.22 10.21
CA SER A 534 -1.33 -8.77 9.95
C SER A 534 -2.56 -8.29 9.18
N LEU A 535 -3.06 -7.11 9.55
CA LEU A 535 -3.98 -6.30 8.76
C LEU A 535 -3.21 -5.08 8.23
N LEU A 536 -3.03 -4.98 6.91
CA LEU A 536 -2.15 -3.98 6.29
C LEU A 536 -2.94 -3.10 5.33
N ALA A 537 -2.92 -1.79 5.55
CA ALA A 537 -3.56 -0.75 4.76
C ALA A 537 -2.59 0.42 4.56
N ASP A 538 -1.31 0.12 4.32
CA ASP A 538 -0.28 1.14 4.14
C ASP A 538 -0.40 1.82 2.77
N GLY A 539 -0.06 3.10 2.69
CA GLY A 539 0.07 3.83 1.43
C GLY A 539 1.36 3.44 0.70
N ASP A 540 1.30 3.40 -0.63
CA ASP A 540 2.49 3.17 -1.46
C ASP A 540 3.41 4.39 -1.44
N ASN A 541 4.70 4.13 -1.62
CA ASN A 541 5.69 5.17 -1.86
C ASN A 541 5.46 5.84 -3.23
N GLY A 542 5.85 7.10 -3.37
CA GLY A 542 6.01 7.72 -4.68
C GLY A 542 7.06 6.97 -5.52
N VAL A 543 6.93 7.01 -6.84
CA VAL A 543 7.89 6.40 -7.78
C VAL A 543 8.63 7.51 -8.52
N GLY A 544 9.96 7.53 -8.40
CA GLY A 544 10.83 8.55 -9.02
C GLY A 544 11.00 9.82 -8.17
N THR A 545 12.01 10.63 -8.47
CA THR A 545 12.34 11.84 -7.69
C THR A 545 11.19 12.84 -7.64
N HIS A 546 10.96 13.49 -6.51
CA HIS A 546 9.88 14.45 -6.25
C HIS A 546 8.46 13.85 -6.20
N ALA A 547 8.30 12.54 -6.44
CA ALA A 547 6.98 11.89 -6.35
C ALA A 547 6.55 11.73 -4.89
N ALA A 548 5.29 11.99 -4.62
CA ALA A 548 4.77 11.96 -3.27
C ALA A 548 4.20 10.59 -2.87
N GLY A 549 4.23 10.30 -1.56
CA GLY A 549 3.65 9.09 -1.01
C GLY A 549 2.12 9.15 -0.90
N GLY A 550 1.46 8.01 -1.07
CA GLY A 550 0.04 7.84 -0.76
C GLY A 550 -0.21 7.79 0.75
N SER A 551 -1.39 8.17 1.20
CA SER A 551 -1.75 8.05 2.62
C SER A 551 -2.09 6.61 3.02
N GLY A 552 -1.93 6.29 4.31
CA GLY A 552 -2.48 5.05 4.87
C GLY A 552 -4.01 5.02 4.80
N GLY A 553 -4.59 3.84 4.73
CA GLY A 553 -6.03 3.60 4.63
C GLY A 553 -6.74 3.44 5.97
N GLY A 554 -7.97 2.91 5.91
CA GLY A 554 -8.82 2.62 7.07
C GLY A 554 -8.73 1.16 7.50
N ILE A 555 -8.57 0.91 8.80
CA ILE A 555 -8.75 -0.42 9.38
C ILE A 555 -9.80 -0.31 10.48
N TYR A 556 -10.96 -0.92 10.29
CA TYR A 556 -12.03 -1.01 11.28
C TYR A 556 -12.23 -2.46 11.68
N VAL A 557 -12.07 -2.76 12.97
CA VAL A 557 -12.32 -4.09 13.55
C VAL A 557 -13.27 -3.92 14.71
N GLN A 558 -14.49 -4.41 14.57
CA GLN A 558 -15.46 -4.54 15.64
C GLN A 558 -15.56 -6.00 16.09
N CYS A 559 -15.46 -6.26 17.39
CA CYS A 559 -15.57 -7.59 17.98
C CYS A 559 -15.98 -7.50 19.46
N PRO A 560 -16.36 -8.61 20.12
CA PRO A 560 -16.52 -8.60 21.57
C PRO A 560 -15.17 -8.63 22.31
N THR A 561 -14.22 -9.45 21.83
CA THR A 561 -12.88 -9.60 22.41
C THR A 561 -11.81 -9.75 21.33
N ILE A 562 -10.59 -9.28 21.63
CA ILE A 562 -9.40 -9.45 20.82
C ILE A 562 -8.26 -10.12 21.59
N ALA A 563 -7.52 -11.00 20.91
CA ALA A 563 -6.31 -11.67 21.39
C ALA A 563 -5.22 -11.69 20.31
N GLY A 564 -4.00 -12.08 20.69
CA GLY A 564 -2.86 -12.26 19.79
C GLY A 564 -1.78 -11.18 19.88
N VAL A 565 -0.75 -11.32 19.04
CA VAL A 565 0.46 -10.47 19.02
C VAL A 565 0.75 -9.82 17.66
N GLY A 566 -0.24 -9.88 16.77
CA GLY A 566 -0.18 -9.42 15.38
C GLY A 566 -0.16 -7.91 15.23
N THR A 567 -0.27 -7.44 13.99
CA THR A 567 -0.08 -6.03 13.64
C THR A 567 -1.21 -5.49 12.77
N LEU A 568 -1.71 -4.31 13.10
CA LEU A 568 -2.57 -3.48 12.26
C LEU A 568 -1.75 -2.27 11.80
N SER A 569 -1.54 -2.10 10.50
CA SER A 569 -0.70 -1.04 9.94
C SER A 569 -1.45 -0.26 8.88
N ALA A 570 -1.50 1.06 9.03
CA ALA A 570 -2.07 2.01 8.09
C ALA A 570 -1.13 3.22 7.97
N LYS A 571 0.13 2.97 7.61
CA LYS A 571 1.17 4.00 7.51
C LYS A 571 1.07 4.76 6.19
N GLY A 572 1.47 6.01 6.18
CA GLY A 572 1.68 6.75 4.93
C GLY A 572 2.91 6.25 4.17
N GLY A 573 2.89 6.39 2.85
CA GLY A 573 4.02 6.06 1.97
C GLY A 573 5.11 7.14 1.95
N LEU A 574 6.32 6.76 1.59
CA LEU A 574 7.48 7.65 1.46
C LEU A 574 7.33 8.59 0.24
N GLY A 575 7.57 9.89 0.47
CA GLY A 575 7.84 10.86 -0.59
C GLY A 575 9.30 10.78 -1.04
N GLN A 576 9.54 10.71 -2.34
CA GLN A 576 10.86 10.47 -2.92
C GLN A 576 11.61 11.74 -3.28
N GLY A 577 12.93 11.77 -3.06
CA GLY A 577 13.80 12.88 -3.47
C GLY A 577 13.51 14.20 -2.74
N LEU A 578 14.36 15.21 -2.97
CA LEU A 578 14.13 16.57 -2.46
C LEU A 578 12.70 16.98 -2.87
N TRP A 579 11.89 17.54 -1.97
CA TRP A 579 10.51 17.99 -2.23
C TRP A 579 9.42 16.91 -2.39
N GLY A 580 9.70 15.61 -2.33
CA GLY A 580 8.63 14.60 -2.29
C GLY A 580 7.93 14.58 -0.93
N GLY A 581 6.66 14.99 -0.85
CA GLY A 581 5.87 14.93 0.38
C GLY A 581 5.54 13.50 0.81
N GLY A 582 5.80 13.15 2.07
CA GLY A 582 5.38 11.88 2.64
C GLY A 582 3.86 11.79 2.78
N GLY A 583 3.27 10.61 2.60
CA GLY A 583 1.83 10.41 2.83
C GLY A 583 1.44 10.59 4.29
N GLY A 584 0.24 11.08 4.57
CA GLY A 584 -0.33 11.10 5.92
C GLY A 584 -0.58 9.68 6.45
N GLY A 585 -0.48 9.49 7.76
CA GLY A 585 -0.91 8.23 8.37
C GLY A 585 -2.41 7.98 8.20
N GLY A 586 -2.82 6.72 8.18
CA GLY A 586 -4.21 6.28 8.03
C GLY A 586 -4.97 6.29 9.35
N ARG A 587 -6.06 5.52 9.43
CA ARG A 587 -6.89 5.42 10.62
C ARG A 587 -7.11 3.96 10.99
N ILE A 588 -6.93 3.63 12.26
CA ILE A 588 -7.18 2.29 12.79
C ILE A 588 -8.21 2.40 13.91
N ALA A 589 -9.26 1.60 13.92
CA ALA A 589 -10.18 1.49 15.05
C ALA A 589 -10.37 0.03 15.42
N LEU A 590 -10.04 -0.27 16.67
CA LEU A 590 -10.23 -1.58 17.25
C LEU A 590 -11.28 -1.45 18.35
N VAL A 591 -12.53 -1.77 18.00
CA VAL A 591 -13.72 -1.60 18.84
C VAL A 591 -14.08 -2.94 19.46
N TYR A 592 -13.68 -3.14 20.72
CA TYR A 592 -14.08 -4.30 21.53
C TYR A 592 -15.05 -3.92 22.65
N ASP A 593 -15.69 -4.92 23.29
CA ASP A 593 -16.49 -4.72 24.50
C ASP A 593 -15.55 -4.63 25.73
N PRO A 594 -15.47 -3.47 26.42
CA PRO A 594 -14.61 -3.28 27.59
C PRO A 594 -14.83 -4.28 28.74
N VAL A 595 -16.07 -4.76 28.92
CA VAL A 595 -16.44 -5.68 30.00
C VAL A 595 -16.00 -7.09 29.65
N GLN A 596 -16.26 -7.53 28.42
CA GLN A 596 -15.85 -8.86 27.96
C GLN A 596 -14.33 -8.95 27.80
N GLN A 597 -13.68 -7.90 27.30
CA GLN A 597 -12.23 -7.86 27.16
C GLN A 597 -11.51 -7.97 28.51
N ALA A 598 -12.08 -7.43 29.59
CA ALA A 598 -11.51 -7.56 30.93
C ALA A 598 -11.55 -8.98 31.49
N ALA A 599 -12.37 -9.87 30.91
CA ALA A 599 -12.50 -11.27 31.31
C ALA A 599 -11.48 -12.20 30.61
N VAL A 600 -10.69 -11.69 29.66
CA VAL A 600 -9.67 -12.44 28.92
C VAL A 600 -8.29 -11.79 29.06
N PRO A 601 -7.18 -12.52 28.81
CA PRO A 601 -5.86 -11.92 28.80
C PRO A 601 -5.76 -10.77 27.78
N ASN A 602 -5.06 -9.70 28.14
CA ASN A 602 -4.82 -8.59 27.22
C ASN A 602 -4.08 -9.07 25.96
N ALA A 603 -4.55 -8.60 24.81
CA ALA A 603 -3.83 -8.74 23.55
C ALA A 603 -2.60 -7.82 23.54
N ASN A 604 -1.54 -8.25 22.84
CA ASN A 604 -0.35 -7.44 22.58
C ASN A 604 -0.26 -7.11 21.08
N VAL A 605 -1.41 -6.76 20.48
CA VAL A 605 -1.48 -6.32 19.08
C VAL A 605 -0.84 -4.95 18.92
N ARG A 606 -0.20 -4.71 17.77
CA ARG A 606 0.45 -3.44 17.45
C ARG A 606 -0.40 -2.63 16.49
N LEU A 607 -0.58 -1.33 16.79
CA LEU A 607 -1.37 -0.41 15.96
C LEU A 607 -0.42 0.64 15.39
N HIS A 608 -0.27 0.75 14.07
CA HIS A 608 0.64 1.72 13.45
C HIS A 608 -0.04 2.57 12.39
N ALA A 609 -0.41 3.79 12.76
CA ALA A 609 -0.92 4.83 11.88
C ALA A 609 0.11 5.98 11.71
N SER A 610 1.40 5.67 11.63
CA SER A 610 2.44 6.69 11.48
C SER A 610 2.40 7.35 10.08
N HIS A 611 2.93 8.57 9.97
CA HIS A 611 3.10 9.21 8.67
C HIS A 611 4.13 8.49 7.81
N GLY A 612 4.10 8.78 6.51
CA GLY A 612 5.16 8.44 5.58
C GLY A 612 6.38 9.32 5.78
N SER A 613 7.55 8.74 5.59
CA SER A 613 8.83 9.44 5.66
C SER A 613 9.01 10.41 4.48
N ALA A 614 9.97 11.32 4.61
CA ALA A 614 10.40 12.27 3.59
C ALA A 614 11.86 12.68 3.88
N PRO A 615 12.60 13.22 2.89
CA PRO A 615 14.03 13.54 3.07
C PRO A 615 14.33 14.69 4.04
N ALA A 616 13.32 15.46 4.45
CA ALA A 616 13.45 16.48 5.50
C ALA A 616 12.17 16.51 6.35
N GLU A 617 12.32 16.90 7.64
CA GLU A 617 11.22 16.95 8.61
C GLU A 617 10.05 17.83 8.14
N ILE A 618 10.35 18.90 7.40
CA ILE A 618 9.36 19.83 6.83
C ILE A 618 8.45 19.22 5.76
N TYR A 619 8.81 18.05 5.19
CA TYR A 619 8.06 17.35 4.14
C TYR A 619 7.37 16.08 4.64
N LEU A 620 7.42 15.80 5.93
CA LEU A 620 6.73 14.65 6.53
C LEU A 620 5.21 14.87 6.50
N GLY A 621 4.46 13.80 6.29
CA GLY A 621 3.04 13.78 6.62
C GLY A 621 2.84 13.91 8.13
N SER A 622 1.61 14.20 8.55
CA SER A 622 1.21 14.08 9.96
C SER A 622 0.81 12.65 10.28
N THR A 623 0.97 12.24 11.53
CA THR A 623 0.48 10.96 12.00
C THR A 623 -1.02 10.83 11.81
N GLY A 624 -1.45 9.61 11.55
CA GLY A 624 -2.83 9.19 11.61
C GLY A 624 -3.29 8.91 13.03
N THR A 625 -4.48 8.33 13.14
CA THR A 625 -5.15 8.07 14.42
C THR A 625 -5.33 6.57 14.66
N PHE A 626 -5.29 6.14 15.91
CA PHE A 626 -5.81 4.83 16.29
C PHE A 626 -6.83 4.95 17.43
N HIS A 627 -7.94 4.23 17.35
CA HIS A 627 -9.03 4.24 18.33
C HIS A 627 -9.07 2.93 19.13
N LEU A 628 -9.26 3.08 20.44
CA LEU A 628 -9.55 2.02 21.40
C LEU A 628 -10.72 2.46 22.31
N PRO A 629 -11.58 1.54 22.78
CA PRO A 629 -12.61 1.81 23.77
C PRO A 629 -12.06 2.34 25.11
N ASP A 630 -10.89 1.86 25.51
CA ASP A 630 -10.20 2.24 26.74
C ASP A 630 -8.67 2.02 26.64
N THR A 631 -7.97 2.24 27.75
CA THR A 631 -6.50 2.24 27.81
C THR A 631 -5.86 0.86 28.03
N ARG A 632 -6.64 -0.22 28.22
CA ARG A 632 -6.10 -1.53 28.63
C ARG A 632 -5.10 -2.12 27.64
N LEU A 633 -5.25 -1.80 26.36
CA LEU A 633 -4.37 -2.30 25.30
C LEU A 633 -3.29 -1.28 24.86
N LEU A 634 -3.09 -0.17 25.59
CA LEU A 634 -2.06 0.83 25.24
C LEU A 634 -0.63 0.43 25.63
N LEU A 635 -0.48 -0.41 26.66
CA LEU A 635 0.80 -0.87 27.18
C LEU A 635 0.77 -2.38 27.36
N ASP A 636 1.90 -3.02 27.14
CA ASP A 636 2.11 -4.39 27.60
C ASP A 636 2.30 -4.47 29.12
N SER A 637 2.41 -5.69 29.65
CA SER A 637 2.61 -5.94 31.09
C SER A 637 3.93 -5.39 31.65
N ASN A 638 4.89 -5.02 30.80
CA ASN A 638 6.19 -4.48 31.17
C ASN A 638 6.28 -2.94 30.98
N GLY A 639 5.19 -2.30 30.55
CA GLY A 639 5.11 -0.87 30.29
C GLY A 639 5.65 -0.44 28.92
N PHE A 640 5.80 -1.35 27.96
CA PHE A 640 6.19 -0.99 26.59
C PHE A 640 4.99 -0.49 25.79
N LEU A 641 5.22 0.59 25.06
CA LEU A 641 4.31 1.19 24.11
C LEU A 641 4.79 0.88 22.69
N TYR A 642 4.02 0.07 21.98
CA TYR A 642 4.32 -0.36 20.60
C TYR A 642 3.42 0.31 19.54
N HIS A 643 2.45 1.12 19.97
CA HIS A 643 1.52 1.79 19.06
C HIS A 643 2.15 3.04 18.44
N GLY A 644 1.83 3.31 17.18
CA GLY A 644 2.24 4.50 16.46
C GLY A 644 1.05 5.26 15.92
N GLY A 645 1.06 6.59 16.07
CA GLY A 645 -0.04 7.48 15.75
C GLY A 645 -0.56 8.24 16.97
N THR A 646 -1.71 8.88 16.78
CA THR A 646 -2.41 9.62 17.84
C THR A 646 -3.58 8.78 18.40
N PRO A 647 -3.63 8.47 19.71
CA PRO A 647 -4.73 7.72 20.30
C PRO A 647 -6.02 8.56 20.30
N VAL A 648 -7.14 7.92 19.99
CA VAL A 648 -8.48 8.47 20.12
C VAL A 648 -9.26 7.54 21.04
N ILE A 649 -9.33 7.87 22.32
CA ILE A 649 -10.04 7.07 23.34
C ILE A 649 -11.09 7.98 24.00
N PRO A 650 -12.35 7.54 24.17
CA PRO A 650 -13.40 8.35 24.78
C PRO A 650 -12.98 8.89 26.16
N GLY A 651 -13.08 10.21 26.36
CA GLY A 651 -12.73 10.87 27.63
C GLY A 651 -11.23 10.92 27.95
N PHE A 652 -10.35 10.50 27.05
CA PHE A 652 -8.91 10.40 27.28
C PHE A 652 -8.22 11.77 27.22
N THR A 653 -8.22 12.45 28.36
CA THR A 653 -7.58 13.76 28.57
C THR A 653 -6.39 13.70 29.54
N SER A 654 -6.27 12.58 30.26
CA SER A 654 -5.14 12.28 31.13
C SER A 654 -4.80 10.79 31.10
N TRP A 655 -3.54 10.46 31.37
CA TRP A 655 -3.08 9.08 31.49
C TRP A 655 -2.15 8.89 32.68
N GLU A 656 -2.53 7.95 33.54
CA GLU A 656 -1.75 7.48 34.67
C GLU A 656 -1.08 6.15 34.31
N ALA A 657 0.24 6.08 34.44
CA ALA A 657 1.00 4.85 34.21
C ALA A 657 2.12 4.69 35.24
N ASN A 658 2.47 3.45 35.58
CA ASN A 658 3.63 3.20 36.45
C ASN A 658 4.94 3.52 35.73
N ARG A 659 5.08 2.99 34.51
CA ARG A 659 6.27 3.09 33.65
C ARG A 659 5.82 3.08 32.19
N ILE A 660 6.49 3.87 31.36
CA ILE A 660 6.28 3.85 29.90
C ILE A 660 7.63 3.74 29.20
N VAL A 661 7.74 2.79 28.28
CA VAL A 661 8.87 2.64 27.36
C VAL A 661 8.36 2.78 25.93
N VAL A 662 8.58 3.94 25.33
CA VAL A 662 8.26 4.18 23.91
C VAL A 662 9.38 3.60 23.07
N THR A 663 9.07 2.62 22.20
CA THR A 663 10.08 1.97 21.36
C THR A 663 9.59 1.63 19.96
N ASN A 664 10.45 1.88 18.97
CA ASN A 664 10.26 1.62 17.55
C ASN A 664 8.95 2.19 16.99
N THR A 665 8.55 3.35 17.51
CA THR A 665 7.27 3.97 17.16
C THR A 665 7.27 5.49 17.33
N TYR A 666 6.42 6.13 16.52
CA TYR A 666 6.09 7.54 16.64
C TYR A 666 4.74 7.65 17.32
N PHE A 667 4.72 8.12 18.57
CA PHE A 667 3.51 8.28 19.36
C PHE A 667 3.24 9.76 19.63
N ARG A 668 2.05 10.23 19.27
CA ARG A 668 1.64 11.61 19.54
C ARG A 668 0.53 11.60 20.59
N LEU A 669 0.76 12.27 21.71
CA LEU A 669 -0.25 12.55 22.71
C LEU A 669 -1.36 13.43 22.11
N PRO A 670 -2.61 13.28 22.55
CA PRO A 670 -3.66 14.24 22.23
C PRO A 670 -3.25 15.67 22.62
N ASP A 671 -3.84 16.67 21.97
CA ASP A 671 -3.53 18.07 22.32
C ASP A 671 -4.12 18.42 23.70
N SER A 672 -3.41 19.27 24.46
CA SER A 672 -3.76 19.67 25.84
C SER A 672 -3.89 18.52 26.83
N PHE A 673 -3.06 17.49 26.67
CA PHE A 673 -3.12 16.24 27.43
C PHE A 673 -2.23 16.23 28.68
N ARG A 674 -2.65 15.49 29.72
CA ARG A 674 -1.84 15.25 30.93
C ARG A 674 -1.33 13.82 31.01
N LEU A 675 -0.02 13.63 30.87
CA LEU A 675 0.62 12.34 31.07
C LEU A 675 1.32 12.32 32.44
N ASN A 676 0.95 11.39 33.31
CA ASN A 676 1.61 11.17 34.60
C ASN A 676 2.19 9.75 34.69
N VAL A 677 3.51 9.66 34.77
CA VAL A 677 4.25 8.42 34.88
C VAL A 677 4.90 8.36 36.26
N THR A 678 4.49 7.46 37.15
CA THR A 678 4.99 7.51 38.55
C THR A 678 6.49 7.20 38.66
N ASN A 679 7.01 6.33 37.78
CA ASN A 679 8.41 5.95 37.71
C ASN A 679 9.04 6.45 36.39
N ASP A 680 9.52 5.54 35.54
CA ASP A 680 10.36 5.91 34.41
C ASP A 680 9.55 6.13 33.13
N LEU A 681 9.79 7.26 32.47
CA LEU A 681 9.47 7.48 31.07
C LEU A 681 10.76 7.29 30.24
N VAL A 682 10.78 6.27 29.40
CA VAL A 682 11.93 5.88 28.59
C VAL A 682 11.60 5.96 27.12
N LEU A 683 12.44 6.62 26.33
CA LEU A 683 12.42 6.58 24.88
C LEU A 683 13.64 5.80 24.40
N SER A 684 13.42 4.73 23.63
CA SER A 684 14.50 3.86 23.15
C SER A 684 14.28 3.40 21.71
N GLY A 685 15.32 3.40 20.87
CA GLY A 685 15.20 2.96 19.50
C GLY A 685 16.48 3.08 18.67
N THR A 686 16.35 2.87 17.36
CA THR A 686 17.48 2.85 16.42
C THR A 686 17.64 4.15 15.63
N THR A 687 16.56 4.90 15.39
CA THR A 687 16.57 6.15 14.59
C THR A 687 15.61 7.22 15.15
N PRO A 688 15.98 8.52 15.20
CA PRO A 688 15.19 9.54 15.91
C PRO A 688 13.84 9.86 15.26
N LEU A 689 13.76 9.76 13.93
CA LEU A 689 12.54 10.06 13.16
C LEU A 689 11.46 8.98 13.30
N VAL A 690 11.85 7.76 13.63
CA VAL A 690 10.92 6.62 13.83
C VAL A 690 10.57 6.46 15.31
N ASN A 691 11.40 6.97 16.23
CA ASN A 691 11.26 6.82 17.67
C ASN A 691 11.00 8.16 18.34
N ARG A 692 9.72 8.57 18.39
CA ARG A 692 9.37 9.92 18.85
C ARG A 692 8.13 9.93 19.73
N LEU A 693 8.20 10.69 20.81
CA LEU A 693 7.04 11.09 21.60
C LEU A 693 6.75 12.57 21.32
N GLU A 694 5.51 12.91 21.01
CA GLU A 694 5.09 14.29 20.82
C GLU A 694 3.85 14.66 21.62
N GLY A 695 3.69 15.94 21.94
CA GLY A 695 2.44 16.47 22.46
C GLY A 695 2.36 17.99 22.34
N SER A 696 1.17 18.51 22.05
CA SER A 696 0.91 19.95 22.00
C SER A 696 0.20 20.40 23.26
N ASN A 697 0.65 21.49 23.87
CA ASN A 697 0.11 22.03 25.12
C ASN A 697 0.01 20.99 26.25
N CYS A 698 0.92 20.00 26.24
CA CYS A 698 0.86 18.87 27.16
C CYS A 698 1.56 19.17 28.49
N ILE A 699 1.09 18.49 29.55
CA ILE A 699 1.77 18.38 30.83
C ILE A 699 2.26 16.94 30.97
N ILE A 700 3.57 16.74 30.99
CA ILE A 700 4.20 15.44 31.18
C ILE A 700 4.87 15.45 32.55
N THR A 701 4.44 14.60 33.47
CA THR A 701 5.09 14.36 34.76
C THR A 701 5.68 12.96 34.79
N CYS A 702 6.92 12.83 35.27
CA CYS A 702 7.55 11.52 35.44
C CYS A 702 8.47 11.44 36.67
N GLY A 703 8.72 10.22 37.14
CA GLY A 703 9.79 9.89 38.08
C GLY A 703 11.15 10.26 37.49
N SER A 704 11.59 9.48 36.50
CA SER A 704 12.82 9.76 35.72
C SER A 704 12.50 9.83 34.23
N LEU A 705 13.26 10.64 33.49
CA LEU A 705 13.13 10.75 32.03
C LEU A 705 14.44 10.35 31.34
N ARG A 706 14.39 9.27 30.55
CA ARG A 706 15.58 8.75 29.86
C ARG A 706 15.34 8.68 28.34
N LEU A 707 16.16 9.41 27.59
CA LEU A 707 16.24 9.33 26.14
C LEU A 707 17.52 8.58 25.78
N ASP A 708 17.43 7.37 25.23
CA ASP A 708 18.58 6.45 25.18
C ASP A 708 19.58 6.77 24.07
N LYS A 709 19.31 6.29 22.86
CA LYS A 709 20.14 6.54 21.69
C LYS A 709 19.22 6.77 20.51
N ASN A 710 19.51 7.76 19.69
CA ASN A 710 18.79 8.01 18.44
C ASN A 710 17.26 8.09 18.61
N VAL A 711 16.77 8.87 19.59
CA VAL A 711 15.33 9.08 19.84
C VAL A 711 14.99 10.57 19.91
N GLY A 712 13.73 10.92 19.66
CA GLY A 712 13.24 12.30 19.71
C GLY A 712 12.13 12.52 20.75
N LEU A 713 12.16 13.64 21.46
CA LEU A 713 11.03 14.12 22.28
C LEU A 713 10.58 15.50 21.77
N GLY A 714 9.44 15.58 21.07
CA GLY A 714 8.85 16.84 20.61
C GLY A 714 7.88 17.41 21.63
N VAL A 715 8.05 18.66 22.04
CA VAL A 715 7.13 19.31 22.98
C VAL A 715 6.69 20.64 22.38
N TYR A 716 5.40 20.76 22.05
CA TYR A 716 4.84 21.94 21.41
C TYR A 716 4.12 22.80 22.45
N GLY A 717 4.54 24.06 22.60
CA GLY A 717 3.87 25.02 23.47
C GLY A 717 2.52 25.43 22.92
N GLY A 718 1.50 25.48 23.78
CA GLY A 718 0.20 26.10 23.53
C GLY A 718 0.21 27.61 23.70
N VAL A 719 -0.95 28.21 23.41
CA VAL A 719 -1.22 29.63 23.63
C VAL A 719 -1.10 29.94 25.13
N THR A 720 -0.33 30.97 25.48
CA THR A 720 -0.37 31.60 26.80
C THR A 720 -1.16 32.90 26.70
N ASP A 721 -2.25 33.04 27.44
CA ASP A 721 -3.27 34.10 27.28
C ASP A 721 -2.83 35.49 27.81
N GLY A 722 -1.60 35.90 27.53
CA GLY A 722 -0.95 37.02 28.22
C GLY A 722 -0.43 36.58 29.60
N ALA A 723 0.55 37.30 30.14
CA ALA A 723 1.19 36.92 31.41
C ALA A 723 0.14 36.79 32.55
N PRO A 724 0.20 35.75 33.41
CA PRO A 724 1.37 34.92 33.69
C PRO A 724 1.09 33.40 33.59
N ALA A 725 0.66 32.89 32.43
CA ALA A 725 1.05 31.51 32.10
C ALA A 725 2.48 31.55 31.54
N SER A 726 3.49 31.27 32.38
CA SER A 726 4.91 31.45 32.01
C SER A 726 5.43 30.44 30.97
N HIS A 727 4.63 29.44 30.59
CA HIS A 727 4.99 28.37 29.68
C HIS A 727 3.75 27.83 28.93
N GLY A 728 3.94 27.41 27.68
CA GLY A 728 2.88 26.80 26.85
C GLY A 728 2.82 25.27 26.94
N ALA A 729 3.79 24.61 27.59
CA ALA A 729 3.78 23.18 27.89
C ALA A 729 4.74 22.92 29.05
N ARG A 730 4.62 21.78 29.73
CA ARG A 730 5.49 21.46 30.88
C ARG A 730 5.92 20.01 30.89
N VAL A 731 7.22 19.77 31.00
CA VAL A 731 7.81 18.47 31.32
C VAL A 731 8.43 18.55 32.71
N ALA A 732 7.89 17.79 33.65
CA ALA A 732 8.29 17.80 35.05
C ALA A 732 8.78 16.43 35.49
N VAL A 733 10.09 16.33 35.67
CA VAL A 733 10.80 15.15 36.13
C VAL A 733 11.08 15.33 37.62
N SER A 734 10.57 14.44 38.46
CA SER A 734 10.79 14.54 39.92
C SER A 734 12.21 14.12 40.32
N GLY A 735 12.79 13.17 39.59
CA GLY A 735 14.17 12.74 39.65
C GLY A 735 15.01 13.32 38.50
N ASP A 736 15.84 12.47 37.90
CA ASP A 736 16.86 12.88 36.94
C ASP A 736 16.40 12.74 35.48
N MET A 737 16.91 13.62 34.62
CA MET A 737 16.73 13.56 33.17
C MET A 737 18.07 13.27 32.48
N ALA A 738 18.09 12.26 31.61
CA ALA A 738 19.26 11.89 30.82
C ALA A 738 18.94 11.88 29.32
N VAL A 739 19.75 12.61 28.53
CA VAL A 739 19.69 12.65 27.06
C VAL A 739 20.97 12.01 26.51
N GLY A 740 20.85 10.75 26.12
CA GLY A 740 21.96 9.93 25.63
C GLY A 740 22.30 10.17 24.16
N ALA A 741 23.40 9.56 23.70
CA ALA A 741 24.03 9.87 22.42
C ALA A 741 23.07 9.77 21.22
N GLY A 742 23.02 10.82 20.39
CA GLY A 742 22.13 10.91 19.23
C GLY A 742 20.67 11.19 19.55
N ALA A 743 20.30 11.36 20.83
CA ALA A 743 18.94 11.71 21.22
C ALA A 743 18.72 13.23 21.31
N TRP A 744 17.51 13.67 20.99
CA TRP A 744 17.18 15.08 20.89
C TRP A 744 15.83 15.41 21.51
N VAL A 745 15.79 16.52 22.24
CA VAL A 745 14.55 17.17 22.67
C VAL A 745 14.29 18.36 21.73
N TYR A 746 13.06 18.49 21.25
CA TYR A 746 12.65 19.55 20.32
C TYR A 746 11.55 20.40 20.96
N PRO A 747 11.91 21.50 21.66
CA PRO A 747 10.95 22.47 22.16
C PRO A 747 10.45 23.36 21.02
N TYR A 748 9.13 23.38 20.77
CA TYR A 748 8.50 24.27 19.81
C TYR A 748 7.72 25.36 20.55
N SER A 749 7.98 26.62 20.19
CA SER A 749 7.20 27.75 20.68
C SER A 749 5.92 27.90 19.86
N HIS A 750 4.84 28.35 20.51
CA HIS A 750 3.58 28.60 19.84
C HIS A 750 3.73 29.68 18.76
N PRO A 751 3.29 29.45 17.51
CA PRO A 751 3.63 30.31 16.38
C PRO A 751 3.00 31.72 16.43
N THR A 752 1.98 31.95 17.26
CA THR A 752 1.28 33.24 17.32
C THR A 752 1.70 34.12 18.50
N ASN A 753 1.90 33.56 19.68
CA ASN A 753 2.19 34.30 20.91
C ASN A 753 3.44 33.80 21.66
N GLY A 754 4.15 32.81 21.13
CA GLY A 754 5.46 32.40 21.65
C GLY A 754 5.44 31.58 22.93
N GLY A 755 4.27 31.10 23.38
CA GLY A 755 4.15 30.19 24.51
C GLY A 755 5.08 28.97 24.31
N SER A 756 6.00 28.76 25.24
CA SER A 756 7.12 27.81 25.06
C SER A 756 7.17 26.75 26.16
N PRO A 757 7.73 25.56 25.90
CA PRO A 757 7.86 24.52 26.92
C PRO A 757 8.83 24.90 28.06
N VAL A 758 8.56 24.38 29.26
CA VAL A 758 9.50 24.37 30.39
C VAL A 758 9.83 22.94 30.79
N PHE A 759 11.11 22.69 31.11
CA PHE A 759 11.61 21.41 31.58
C PHE A 759 12.14 21.58 33.01
N THR A 760 11.54 20.88 33.98
CA THR A 760 11.96 20.90 35.39
C THR A 760 12.48 19.53 35.79
N MET A 761 13.62 19.45 36.47
CA MET A 761 14.25 18.19 36.91
C MET A 761 15.12 18.35 38.16
N ASN A 762 15.55 17.24 38.75
CA ASN A 762 16.61 17.24 39.76
C ASN A 762 17.98 17.45 39.10
N ASN A 763 18.53 16.44 38.42
CA ASN A 763 19.75 16.58 37.61
C ASN A 763 19.45 16.43 36.11
N LEU A 764 20.30 17.04 35.27
CA LEU A 764 20.27 16.88 33.82
C LEU A 764 21.65 16.47 33.30
N SER A 765 21.71 15.40 32.50
CA SER A 765 22.91 15.00 31.77
C SER A 765 22.63 14.90 30.26
N ILE A 766 23.47 15.53 29.43
CA ILE A 766 23.36 15.54 27.96
C ILE A 766 24.68 15.07 27.35
N ALA A 767 24.66 13.98 26.60
CA ALA A 767 25.84 13.40 25.95
C ALA A 767 26.33 14.21 24.72
N ALA A 768 27.58 13.99 24.29
CA ALA A 768 28.28 14.79 23.27
C ALA A 768 27.60 14.92 21.88
N THR A 769 26.73 13.99 21.49
CA THR A 769 25.97 14.01 20.23
C THR A 769 24.46 14.15 20.42
N ALA A 770 24.07 14.66 21.58
CA ALA A 770 22.70 14.78 22.04
C ALA A 770 22.37 16.24 22.38
N GLY A 771 21.10 16.58 22.54
CA GLY A 771 20.78 17.96 22.90
C GLY A 771 19.33 18.36 22.97
N PHE A 772 19.14 19.64 23.19
CA PHE A 772 17.89 20.35 22.98
C PHE A 772 18.05 21.21 21.73
N ASP A 773 17.19 21.02 20.74
CA ASP A 773 17.18 21.81 19.51
C ASP A 773 15.85 22.55 19.32
N ALA A 774 15.86 23.81 19.69
CA ALA A 774 14.80 24.78 19.43
C ALA A 774 15.12 25.64 18.19
N SER A 775 16.14 25.32 17.39
CA SER A 775 16.53 26.15 16.24
C SER A 775 15.41 26.24 15.21
N GLY A 776 15.08 27.44 14.76
CA GLY A 776 13.97 27.68 13.81
C GLY A 776 12.55 27.40 14.33
N ARG A 777 12.40 27.07 15.61
CA ARG A 777 11.14 26.65 16.26
C ARG A 777 10.49 27.77 17.11
N GLY A 778 10.85 29.02 16.83
CA GLY A 778 10.27 30.24 17.39
C GLY A 778 9.18 30.83 16.50
N TYR A 779 9.08 32.15 16.42
CA TYR A 779 8.05 32.79 15.59
C TYR A 779 8.30 32.57 14.08
N PRO A 780 7.24 32.32 13.28
CA PRO A 780 7.36 32.14 11.83
C PRO A 780 7.85 33.39 11.09
N GLY A 781 8.62 33.21 10.02
CA GLY A 781 8.95 34.29 9.07
C GLY A 781 7.78 34.67 8.15
N GLY A 782 7.90 35.78 7.41
CA GLY A 782 6.89 36.24 6.45
C GLY A 782 6.74 35.29 5.25
N ILE A 783 5.51 35.08 4.73
CA ILE A 783 5.22 34.04 3.72
C ILE A 783 4.59 34.58 2.42
N VAL A 784 3.73 35.62 2.43
CA VAL A 784 3.06 36.10 1.20
C VAL A 784 2.88 37.62 1.22
N GLY A 785 3.04 38.29 0.07
CA GLY A 785 2.61 39.69 -0.14
C GLY A 785 3.42 40.76 0.59
N SER A 786 4.74 40.57 0.75
CA SER A 786 5.60 41.45 1.55
C SER A 786 5.19 41.48 3.03
N THR A 787 5.04 40.30 3.64
CA THR A 787 4.62 40.18 5.04
C THR A 787 5.79 40.33 6.01
N VAL A 788 5.56 41.13 7.06
CA VAL A 788 6.44 41.24 8.23
C VAL A 788 6.54 39.87 8.92
N GLY A 789 7.74 39.49 9.34
CA GLY A 789 7.95 38.30 10.15
C GLY A 789 7.16 38.36 11.47
N LYS A 790 6.77 37.21 12.03
CA LYS A 790 6.01 37.18 13.28
C LYS A 790 6.94 37.37 14.49
N GLY A 791 6.35 37.81 15.60
CA GLY A 791 7.04 38.02 16.88
C GLY A 791 7.35 39.49 17.17
N PRO A 792 7.70 39.84 18.43
CA PRO A 792 7.88 41.22 18.88
C PRO A 792 8.99 42.00 18.17
N GLY A 793 9.97 41.29 17.60
CA GLY A 793 11.05 41.84 16.76
C GLY A 793 10.97 41.34 15.32
N GLY A 794 9.76 41.11 14.79
CA GLY A 794 9.56 40.63 13.43
C GLY A 794 10.25 41.50 12.37
N GLY A 795 10.93 40.87 11.41
CA GLY A 795 11.60 41.58 10.33
C GLY A 795 10.60 42.24 9.36
N ILE A 796 10.83 43.51 9.02
CA ILE A 796 9.90 44.31 8.19
C ILE A 796 10.08 43.98 6.69
N SER A 797 8.98 43.97 5.94
CA SER A 797 8.98 43.94 4.48
C SER A 797 8.13 45.09 3.94
N ASN A 798 8.68 45.90 3.04
CA ASN A 798 7.92 46.93 2.33
C ASN A 798 7.36 46.30 1.05
N GLY A 799 6.08 46.56 0.75
CA GLY A 799 5.32 46.09 -0.42
C GLY A 799 5.95 46.24 -1.80
N ASP A 800 7.15 46.77 -1.90
CA ASP A 800 7.85 47.20 -3.12
C ASP A 800 8.55 46.04 -3.86
N GLY A 801 8.57 44.83 -3.29
CA GLY A 801 9.02 43.61 -3.97
C GLY A 801 10.53 43.36 -4.00
N PHE A 802 11.38 44.16 -3.34
CA PHE A 802 12.84 44.03 -3.42
C PHE A 802 13.61 44.00 -2.09
N SER A 803 12.97 44.09 -0.92
CA SER A 803 13.67 44.28 0.37
C SER A 803 12.98 43.61 1.58
N ALA A 804 13.73 42.84 2.38
CA ALA A 804 13.26 42.26 3.64
C ALA A 804 14.30 42.38 4.78
N GLY A 805 13.87 42.86 5.95
CA GLY A 805 14.68 42.99 7.16
C GLY A 805 14.75 41.72 8.00
N GLY A 806 15.87 41.50 8.67
CA GLY A 806 16.08 40.35 9.56
C GLY A 806 15.27 40.47 10.85
N GLY A 807 14.93 39.32 11.45
CA GLY A 807 14.30 39.28 12.77
C GLY A 807 15.25 39.77 13.86
N GLY A 808 14.68 40.34 14.93
CA GLY A 808 15.38 40.76 16.14
C GLY A 808 14.90 40.00 17.39
N HIS A 809 15.85 39.67 18.26
CA HIS A 809 15.64 39.12 19.60
C HIS A 809 16.98 39.10 20.32
N GLY A 810 17.15 39.76 21.48
CA GLY A 810 18.49 39.92 22.09
C GLY A 810 19.32 41.01 21.41
N GLY A 811 19.65 40.80 20.13
CA GLY A 811 20.19 41.78 19.20
C GLY A 811 19.18 42.23 18.16
N PHE A 812 19.48 43.34 17.48
CA PHE A 812 18.69 43.86 16.36
C PHE A 812 18.98 43.07 15.08
N GLY A 813 17.96 42.90 14.23
CA GLY A 813 18.14 42.34 12.89
C GLY A 813 18.89 43.28 11.96
N GLY A 814 19.48 42.74 10.90
CA GLY A 814 20.10 43.50 9.81
C GLY A 814 19.04 44.15 8.92
N SER A 815 19.36 45.32 8.37
CA SER A 815 18.38 46.12 7.61
C SER A 815 18.59 46.12 6.08
N ASN A 816 17.50 46.40 5.37
CA ASN A 816 17.45 46.98 4.02
C ASN A 816 16.51 48.23 4.15
N PRO A 817 16.37 49.18 3.18
CA PRO A 817 15.70 50.49 3.36
C PRO A 817 14.30 50.51 3.98
N ALA A 818 13.65 49.35 4.10
CA ALA A 818 12.35 49.11 4.72
C ALA A 818 12.35 49.01 6.26
N GLY A 819 13.48 48.72 6.92
CA GLY A 819 13.57 48.54 8.39
C GLY A 819 14.01 47.13 8.83
N TYR A 820 14.16 46.92 10.15
CA TYR A 820 14.68 45.70 10.78
C TYR A 820 13.99 45.36 12.11
N GLY A 821 14.10 44.11 12.56
CA GLY A 821 13.53 43.66 13.83
C GLY A 821 14.22 44.23 15.06
N LEU A 822 13.45 44.72 16.04
CA LEU A 822 13.96 45.26 17.30
C LEU A 822 14.32 44.16 18.32
N THR A 823 15.22 44.48 19.26
CA THR A 823 15.48 43.62 20.41
C THR A 823 14.25 43.56 21.34
N ASN A 824 13.96 42.37 21.87
CA ASN A 824 12.87 42.14 22.82
C ASN A 824 13.29 41.13 23.90
N GLY A 825 12.53 41.06 25.00
CA GLY A 825 12.78 40.15 26.13
C GLY A 825 13.83 40.65 27.13
N LEU A 826 13.94 39.97 28.27
CA LEU A 826 14.85 40.32 29.36
C LEU A 826 16.16 39.54 29.24
N ALA A 827 17.31 40.22 29.28
CA ALA A 827 18.63 39.58 29.21
C ALA A 827 18.91 38.64 30.39
N LEU A 828 18.37 38.95 31.56
CA LEU A 828 18.57 38.18 32.79
C LEU A 828 17.70 36.92 32.85
N ALA A 829 16.59 36.88 32.12
CA ALA A 829 15.66 35.77 32.09
C ALA A 829 14.93 35.74 30.74
N PRO A 830 15.52 35.11 29.71
CA PRO A 830 14.90 35.03 28.41
C PRO A 830 13.76 34.00 28.47
N LEU A 831 12.51 34.50 28.45
CA LEU A 831 11.30 33.67 28.46
C LEU A 831 10.53 33.72 27.14
N GLY A 832 11.03 34.47 26.16
CA GLY A 832 10.43 34.59 24.83
C GLY A 832 11.29 33.91 23.77
N PRO A 833 10.67 33.37 22.70
CA PRO A 833 11.40 32.92 21.53
C PRO A 833 11.83 34.09 20.64
N GLY A 834 12.71 33.78 19.69
CA GLY A 834 13.17 34.66 18.64
C GLY A 834 12.11 34.92 17.58
N SER A 835 12.21 36.11 16.96
CA SER A 835 11.31 36.61 15.93
C SER A 835 11.71 36.15 14.53
N GLY A 836 10.72 35.98 13.65
CA GLY A 836 10.91 35.65 12.25
C GLY A 836 11.38 36.83 11.40
N GLY A 837 12.12 36.55 10.33
CA GLY A 837 12.52 37.53 9.32
C GLY A 837 11.39 37.87 8.35
N GLY A 838 11.51 39.01 7.66
CA GLY A 838 10.58 39.41 6.59
C GLY A 838 10.68 38.49 5.36
N GLY A 839 9.55 38.32 4.66
CA GLY A 839 9.48 37.53 3.42
C GLY A 839 8.67 38.23 2.34
N ARG A 840 8.97 37.93 1.07
CA ARG A 840 8.35 38.57 -0.10
C ARG A 840 7.11 37.82 -0.57
N ASP A 841 7.27 36.53 -0.85
CA ASP A 841 6.24 35.68 -1.44
C ASP A 841 6.47 34.21 -1.05
N ALA A 842 5.59 33.32 -1.53
CA ALA A 842 5.60 31.90 -1.16
C ALA A 842 6.90 31.17 -1.58
N SER A 843 7.67 31.72 -2.53
CA SER A 843 8.98 31.23 -2.96
C SER A 843 10.16 31.92 -2.24
N ASN A 844 9.91 32.99 -1.49
CA ASN A 844 10.91 33.78 -0.78
C ASN A 844 10.44 34.10 0.65
N THR A 845 10.20 33.05 1.44
CA THR A 845 9.73 33.17 2.82
C THR A 845 10.87 33.55 3.77
N GLY A 846 10.63 34.45 4.72
CA GLY A 846 11.60 34.79 5.76
C GLY A 846 11.94 33.60 6.66
N GLY A 847 13.15 33.59 7.21
CA GLY A 847 13.61 32.59 8.18
C GLY A 847 12.81 32.68 9.48
N ASN A 848 12.53 31.53 10.10
CA ASN A 848 11.88 31.47 11.40
C ASN A 848 12.86 31.87 12.52
N GLY A 849 12.37 32.48 13.59
CA GLY A 849 13.19 32.71 14.78
C GLY A 849 13.51 31.41 15.53
N GLY A 850 14.56 31.43 16.35
CA GLY A 850 14.85 30.33 17.29
C GLY A 850 13.81 30.25 18.40
N GLY A 851 13.50 29.05 18.88
CA GLY A 851 12.57 28.83 19.98
C GLY A 851 13.17 29.15 21.36
N LEU A 852 12.52 28.67 22.43
CA LEU A 852 13.03 28.78 23.80
C LEU A 852 13.44 27.41 24.33
N VAL A 853 14.69 27.29 24.77
CA VAL A 853 15.14 26.19 25.65
C VAL A 853 15.10 26.68 27.09
N ARG A 854 14.10 26.24 27.87
CA ARG A 854 13.94 26.60 29.29
C ARG A 854 14.12 25.38 30.19
N ILE A 855 15.21 25.35 30.95
CA ILE A 855 15.61 24.27 31.84
C ILE A 855 15.68 24.79 33.28
N GLU A 856 15.00 24.12 34.18
CA GLU A 856 14.97 24.41 35.61
C GLU A 856 15.41 23.17 36.40
N ALA A 857 16.72 23.04 36.61
CA ALA A 857 17.32 21.94 37.34
C ALA A 857 17.62 22.33 38.80
N ARG A 858 17.24 21.49 39.77
CA ARG A 858 17.52 21.75 41.20
C ARG A 858 18.97 21.42 41.59
N GLY A 859 19.56 20.47 40.89
CA GLY A 859 20.90 19.93 41.10
C GLY A 859 21.86 20.36 39.99
N SER A 860 22.61 19.40 39.45
CA SER A 860 23.65 19.65 38.45
C SER A 860 23.15 19.51 37.02
N VAL A 861 23.68 20.36 36.12
CA VAL A 861 23.57 20.20 34.67
C VAL A 861 24.95 19.83 34.12
N VAL A 862 25.06 18.63 33.53
CA VAL A 862 26.25 18.16 32.79
C VAL A 862 25.92 18.20 31.29
N LEU A 863 26.53 19.13 30.57
CA LEU A 863 26.29 19.40 29.16
C LEU A 863 27.54 19.11 28.34
N ASP A 864 27.63 17.90 27.77
CA ASP A 864 28.65 17.55 26.78
C ASP A 864 28.15 17.75 25.34
N GLY A 865 26.83 17.70 25.15
CA GLY A 865 26.14 17.94 23.88
C GLY A 865 25.74 19.39 23.65
N SER A 866 24.55 19.62 23.08
CA SER A 866 24.15 20.96 22.60
C SER A 866 22.82 21.46 23.16
N LEU A 867 22.76 22.74 23.51
CA LEU A 867 21.52 23.52 23.68
C LEU A 867 21.46 24.56 22.55
N LEU A 868 20.53 24.38 21.62
CA LEU A 868 20.43 25.18 20.41
C LEU A 868 19.08 25.92 20.36
N ALA A 869 19.14 27.21 20.09
CA ALA A 869 18.00 28.07 19.84
C ALA A 869 18.35 29.04 18.70
N ASN A 870 18.99 28.55 17.63
CA ASN A 870 19.40 29.42 16.54
C ASN A 870 18.20 29.86 15.70
N GLY A 871 18.30 31.00 15.02
CA GLY A 871 17.40 31.35 13.93
C GLY A 871 17.46 30.30 12.82
N ASP A 872 16.53 30.38 11.86
CA ASP A 872 16.55 29.54 10.67
C ASP A 872 16.86 30.35 9.42
N ARG A 873 17.40 29.64 8.42
CA ARG A 873 17.74 30.15 7.10
C ARG A 873 16.86 29.46 6.06
N ARG A 874 16.11 30.25 5.29
CA ARG A 874 15.33 29.77 4.15
C ARG A 874 15.93 30.19 2.81
N ALA A 875 15.74 29.34 1.80
CA ALA A 875 16.29 29.55 0.45
C ALA A 875 15.54 30.67 -0.28
N GLY A 876 16.27 31.63 -0.86
CA GLY A 876 15.71 32.70 -1.70
C GLY A 876 16.47 34.03 -1.62
N ASP A 877 16.43 34.79 -2.72
CA ASP A 877 17.15 36.07 -2.86
C ASP A 877 16.64 37.21 -1.98
N TYR A 878 15.40 37.07 -1.48
CA TYR A 878 14.69 38.08 -0.70
C TYR A 878 14.21 37.56 0.66
N ALA A 879 14.71 36.40 1.11
CA ALA A 879 14.39 35.82 2.41
C ALA A 879 15.32 36.41 3.48
N ALA A 880 14.78 37.13 4.46
CA ALA A 880 15.57 37.63 5.58
C ALA A 880 15.77 36.57 6.67
N GLY A 881 16.87 36.64 7.40
CA GLY A 881 17.21 35.66 8.44
C GLY A 881 16.36 35.79 9.70
N GLY A 882 16.07 34.65 10.33
CA GLY A 882 15.44 34.63 11.66
C GLY A 882 16.43 34.97 12.77
N SER A 883 15.95 35.59 13.84
CA SER A 883 16.78 35.87 15.03
C SER A 883 17.01 34.62 15.87
N GLY A 884 18.10 34.60 16.64
CA GLY A 884 18.30 33.61 17.69
C GLY A 884 17.21 33.71 18.76
N GLY A 885 16.91 32.61 19.42
CA GLY A 885 15.89 32.48 20.44
C GLY A 885 16.41 32.68 21.87
N GLY A 886 15.70 32.10 22.83
CA GLY A 886 16.05 32.14 24.24
C GLY A 886 16.67 30.83 24.71
N ILE A 887 17.71 30.90 25.54
CA ILE A 887 18.19 29.77 26.35
C ILE A 887 18.24 30.24 27.79
N PHE A 888 17.41 29.64 28.64
CA PHE A 888 17.34 29.93 30.06
C PHE A 888 17.56 28.66 30.87
N VAL A 889 18.62 28.65 31.69
CA VAL A 889 18.98 27.51 32.54
C VAL A 889 19.11 27.95 33.99
N THR A 890 18.39 27.33 34.91
CA THR A 890 18.65 27.44 36.35
C THR A 890 19.24 26.12 36.85
N CYS A 891 20.33 26.18 37.61
CA CYS A 891 20.98 25.00 38.20
C CYS A 891 21.86 25.34 39.40
N ARG A 892 22.25 24.34 40.19
CA ARG A 892 23.26 24.50 41.24
C ARG A 892 24.67 24.59 40.67
N SER A 893 24.97 23.77 39.67
CA SER A 893 26.27 23.72 39.01
C SER A 893 26.12 23.36 37.54
N LEU A 894 26.88 24.02 36.67
CA LEU A 894 26.99 23.72 35.24
C LEU A 894 28.39 23.18 34.94
N GLY A 895 28.47 22.03 34.27
CA GLY A 895 29.72 21.46 33.78
C GLY A 895 29.58 20.77 32.43
N GLY A 896 30.68 20.23 31.91
CA GLY A 896 30.75 19.56 30.60
C GLY A 896 31.48 20.37 29.52
N THR A 897 31.56 19.81 28.31
CA THR A 897 32.34 20.38 27.19
C THR A 897 31.47 20.86 26.01
N GLY A 898 30.15 20.90 26.19
CA GLY A 898 29.17 21.08 25.13
C GLY A 898 29.01 22.51 24.60
N MET A 899 27.94 22.73 23.85
CA MET A 899 27.63 24.00 23.19
C MET A 899 26.30 24.58 23.68
N ILE A 900 26.27 25.90 23.90
CA ILE A 900 25.06 26.70 24.10
C ILE A 900 25.01 27.77 23.01
N ALA A 901 24.03 27.72 22.12
CA ALA A 901 23.97 28.60 20.95
C ALA A 901 22.57 29.17 20.71
N ALA A 902 22.46 30.50 20.73
CA ALA A 902 21.26 31.24 20.36
C ALA A 902 21.61 32.27 19.28
N ASN A 903 22.12 31.82 18.14
CA ASN A 903 22.63 32.66 17.07
C ASN A 903 21.52 33.10 16.11
N GLY A 904 21.60 34.31 15.57
CA GLY A 904 20.80 34.69 14.40
C GLY A 904 21.35 34.03 13.13
N GLU A 905 20.50 33.86 12.12
CA GLU A 905 20.91 33.26 10.84
C GLU A 905 20.88 34.25 9.67
N GLY A 906 21.63 33.97 8.61
CA GLY A 906 21.77 34.85 7.43
C GLY A 906 20.95 34.39 6.21
N SER A 907 20.85 35.23 5.18
CA SER A 907 20.05 34.92 3.98
C SER A 907 20.77 34.10 2.91
N SER A 908 20.00 33.20 2.27
CA SER A 908 20.16 32.72 0.90
C SER A 908 21.41 33.14 0.11
N SER A 909 21.32 34.35 -0.41
CA SER A 909 22.22 34.86 -1.46
C SER A 909 22.80 36.23 -1.15
N ALA A 910 22.61 36.78 0.06
CA ALA A 910 23.16 38.06 0.50
C ALA A 910 22.89 39.27 -0.43
N LYS A 911 22.04 39.16 -1.45
CA LYS A 911 21.88 40.25 -2.43
C LYS A 911 20.88 41.31 -1.98
N TYR A 912 19.81 40.97 -1.25
CA TYR A 912 18.72 41.92 -0.92
C TYR A 912 17.98 41.71 0.42
N SER A 913 18.58 41.04 1.40
CA SER A 913 17.92 40.75 2.69
C SER A 913 18.87 40.81 3.89
N GLY A 914 18.32 41.19 5.05
CA GLY A 914 19.07 41.34 6.30
C GLY A 914 19.22 40.03 7.09
N GLY A 915 20.37 39.86 7.76
CA GLY A 915 20.62 38.74 8.68
C GLY A 915 19.88 38.92 10.02
N GLY A 916 19.58 37.82 10.72
CA GLY A 916 18.91 37.86 12.03
C GLY A 916 19.85 38.31 13.16
N GLY A 917 19.28 38.98 14.17
CA GLY A 917 19.99 39.33 15.40
C GLY A 917 20.28 38.11 16.28
N GLY A 918 21.35 38.17 17.07
CA GLY A 918 21.70 37.11 18.03
C GLY A 918 20.77 37.11 19.25
N GLY A 919 20.38 35.93 19.72
CA GLY A 919 19.39 35.69 20.77
C GLY A 919 19.83 36.00 22.20
N ARG A 920 19.21 35.36 23.20
CA ARG A 920 19.50 35.58 24.62
C ARG A 920 19.83 34.29 25.33
N VAL A 921 20.98 34.24 26.00
CA VAL A 921 21.42 33.14 26.86
C VAL A 921 21.54 33.65 28.29
N ALA A 922 20.83 33.02 29.23
CA ALA A 922 21.00 33.27 30.66
C ALA A 922 21.12 31.95 31.45
N VAL A 923 22.13 31.86 32.30
CA VAL A 923 22.35 30.74 33.21
C VAL A 923 22.41 31.24 34.65
N TRP A 924 21.50 30.79 35.50
CA TRP A 924 21.45 31.12 36.91
C TRP A 924 22.06 29.99 37.74
N LEU A 925 23.16 30.29 38.41
CA LEU A 925 23.93 29.36 39.22
C LEU A 925 23.65 29.59 40.71
N ASN A 926 23.13 28.57 41.38
CA ASN A 926 22.86 28.55 42.81
C ASN A 926 21.86 29.64 43.28
N VAL A 927 20.98 30.11 42.41
CA VAL A 927 20.01 31.18 42.72
C VAL A 927 18.78 30.62 43.47
N PRO A 928 18.53 31.03 44.73
CA PRO A 928 17.35 30.58 45.46
C PRO A 928 16.05 31.05 44.81
N GLU A 929 15.01 30.22 44.85
CA GLU A 929 13.66 30.52 44.31
C GLU A 929 13.06 31.81 44.90
N SER A 930 13.39 32.15 46.15
CA SER A 930 12.96 33.38 46.82
C SER A 930 13.46 34.67 46.14
N LEU A 931 14.50 34.58 45.31
CA LEU A 931 15.02 35.69 44.53
C LEU A 931 14.50 35.71 43.09
N TRP A 932 13.72 34.71 42.65
CA TRP A 932 13.33 34.62 41.25
C TRP A 932 12.45 35.79 40.82
N SER A 933 11.43 36.13 41.62
CA SER A 933 10.53 37.26 41.34
C SER A 933 11.26 38.59 41.18
N ARG A 934 12.31 38.82 41.97
CA ARG A 934 13.14 40.04 41.88
C ARG A 934 13.93 40.08 40.57
N TYR A 935 14.53 38.96 40.16
CA TYR A 935 15.39 38.91 38.98
C TYR A 935 14.58 38.87 37.68
N PHE A 936 13.39 38.25 37.69
CA PHE A 936 12.42 38.38 36.60
C PHE A 936 11.91 39.82 36.43
N ALA A 937 11.86 40.61 37.51
CA ALA A 937 11.55 42.03 37.45
C ALA A 937 12.75 42.92 37.05
N GLY A 938 13.92 42.34 36.77
CA GLY A 938 15.14 43.08 36.42
C GLY A 938 15.92 43.65 37.61
N ASN A 939 15.52 43.34 38.86
CA ASN A 939 16.11 43.92 40.07
C ASN A 939 17.29 43.10 40.59
N LEU A 940 18.50 43.38 40.09
CA LEU A 940 19.72 42.62 40.37
C LEU A 940 20.21 42.66 41.83
N GLY A 941 19.98 43.76 42.56
CA GLY A 941 20.53 43.93 43.90
C GLY A 941 22.06 43.74 43.92
N GLN A 942 22.56 42.83 44.78
CA GLN A 942 23.99 42.48 44.89
C GLN A 942 24.37 41.20 44.10
N ALA A 943 23.55 40.77 43.12
CA ALA A 943 23.91 39.63 42.27
C ALA A 943 25.12 39.95 41.38
N THR A 944 25.94 38.93 41.10
CA THR A 944 27.10 39.06 40.20
C THR A 944 26.72 38.54 38.82
N LEU A 945 27.04 39.32 37.78
CA LEU A 945 26.87 38.96 36.37
C LEU A 945 28.22 38.73 35.71
N SER A 946 28.31 37.68 34.90
CA SER A 946 29.48 37.38 34.06
C SER A 946 29.02 37.08 32.62
N ALA A 947 29.80 37.50 31.62
CA ALA A 947 29.62 37.06 30.24
C ALA A 947 30.38 35.75 29.95
N ALA A 948 31.34 35.38 30.83
CA ALA A 948 32.09 34.14 30.76
C ALA A 948 31.42 33.02 31.58
N PRO A 949 31.42 31.77 31.08
CA PRO A 949 30.89 30.62 31.81
C PRO A 949 31.71 30.31 33.09
N PRO A 950 31.14 29.54 34.04
CA PRO A 950 31.91 29.07 35.20
C PRO A 950 33.06 28.15 34.75
N LEU A 951 34.15 28.12 35.50
CA LEU A 951 35.34 27.29 35.21
C LEU A 951 35.04 25.79 35.10
N THR A 952 33.93 25.33 35.68
CA THR A 952 33.46 23.95 35.61
C THR A 952 32.88 23.58 34.24
N PHE A 953 32.55 24.57 33.40
CA PHE A 953 32.06 24.38 32.04
C PHE A 953 33.15 24.78 31.03
N ALA A 954 33.69 23.79 30.32
CA ALA A 954 34.74 23.95 29.32
C ALA A 954 34.19 24.06 27.88
N GLY A 955 32.87 24.26 27.76
CA GLY A 955 32.17 24.35 26.49
C GLY A 955 32.13 25.75 25.88
N THR A 956 31.34 25.91 24.82
CA THR A 956 31.17 27.18 24.08
C THR A 956 29.80 27.80 24.28
N VAL A 957 29.72 29.12 24.35
CA VAL A 957 28.47 29.88 24.52
C VAL A 957 28.42 31.00 23.52
N THR A 958 27.38 31.02 22.69
CA THR A 958 27.26 31.98 21.58
C THR A 958 25.86 32.57 21.46
N ALA A 959 25.80 33.88 21.21
CA ALA A 959 24.61 34.63 20.80
C ALA A 959 25.00 35.55 19.64
N GLY A 960 25.58 34.96 18.60
CA GLY A 960 26.16 35.61 17.44
C GLY A 960 25.12 36.07 16.43
N ILE A 961 25.59 36.84 15.45
CA ILE A 961 24.76 37.43 14.40
C ILE A 961 24.61 36.52 13.19
N GLY A 962 23.50 36.69 12.48
CA GLY A 962 23.34 36.12 11.14
C GLY A 962 24.24 36.81 10.12
N ALA A 963 24.72 36.04 9.14
CA ALA A 963 25.49 36.57 8.02
C ALA A 963 24.68 37.66 7.29
N ASN A 964 25.30 38.82 7.07
CA ASN A 964 24.68 39.99 6.46
C ASN A 964 25.68 40.68 5.51
N SER A 965 25.16 41.30 4.47
CA SER A 965 25.89 42.06 3.45
C SER A 965 25.48 43.53 3.37
N ARG A 966 24.52 43.96 4.20
CA ARG A 966 23.93 45.31 4.16
C ARG A 966 23.99 46.01 5.51
N THR A 967 24.03 47.33 5.49
CA THR A 967 24.09 48.17 6.70
C THR A 967 22.72 48.78 7.03
N PRO A 968 22.43 49.03 8.32
CA PRO A 968 23.11 48.51 9.52
C PRO A 968 23.17 46.97 9.63
N MET A 969 24.29 46.50 10.18
CA MET A 969 24.54 45.09 10.49
C MET A 969 23.67 44.63 11.67
N PRO A 970 23.25 43.35 11.73
CA PRO A 970 22.67 42.78 12.94
C PRO A 970 23.65 42.91 14.10
N THR A 971 23.12 42.96 15.32
CA THR A 971 23.95 43.02 16.54
C THR A 971 23.93 41.69 17.27
N VAL A 972 25.02 41.41 17.98
CA VAL A 972 25.09 40.24 18.87
C VAL A 972 24.00 40.33 19.94
N GLY A 973 23.64 39.17 20.44
CA GLY A 973 22.73 39.00 21.55
C GLY A 973 23.38 39.16 22.91
N THR A 974 22.72 38.64 23.95
CA THR A 974 23.21 38.72 25.33
C THR A 974 23.57 37.34 25.87
N VAL A 975 24.72 37.21 26.53
CA VAL A 975 25.12 36.03 27.31
C VAL A 975 25.34 36.47 28.76
N VAL A 976 24.62 35.84 29.68
CA VAL A 976 24.65 36.20 31.11
C VAL A 976 24.73 34.96 32.00
N PHE A 977 25.72 34.94 32.88
CA PHE A 977 25.82 34.02 34.00
C PHE A 977 25.55 34.80 35.28
N LEU A 978 24.49 34.43 35.99
CA LEU A 978 24.06 35.08 37.23
C LEU A 978 24.38 34.19 38.42
N THR A 979 25.05 34.75 39.42
CA THR A 979 25.22 34.13 40.75
C THR A 979 24.62 35.06 41.81
N PRO A 980 23.92 34.52 42.82
CA PRO A 980 23.36 35.34 43.88
C PRO A 980 24.49 35.92 44.75
N PRO A 981 24.21 36.98 45.53
CA PRO A 981 25.17 37.47 46.52
C PRO A 981 25.55 36.38 47.53
N PRO A 982 26.74 36.46 48.14
CA PRO A 982 27.15 35.57 49.23
C PRO A 982 26.10 35.58 50.35
N MET A 983 25.73 34.41 50.89
CA MET A 983 24.64 34.26 51.89
C MET A 983 24.77 35.15 53.13
N ALA A 984 25.95 35.72 53.41
CA ALA A 984 26.20 36.63 54.53
C ALA A 984 25.52 38.02 54.40
N SER A 985 24.96 38.41 53.24
CA SER A 985 24.32 39.73 53.05
C SER A 985 22.78 39.72 53.02
N LEU A 986 22.12 38.57 53.24
CA LEU A 986 20.66 38.44 53.34
C LEU A 986 20.19 38.56 54.80
N MET A 987 20.35 39.72 55.43
CA MET A 987 19.59 40.05 56.66
C MET A 987 18.23 40.66 56.28
N PRO A 988 17.11 40.27 56.91
CA PRO A 988 15.83 40.91 56.68
C PRO A 988 15.83 42.29 57.34
N VAL A 989 15.67 43.35 56.56
CA VAL A 989 15.27 44.65 57.11
C VAL A 989 13.79 44.54 57.48
N ARG A 990 13.49 44.71 58.78
CA ARG A 990 12.12 44.70 59.33
C ARG A 990 11.28 45.85 58.81
#